data_AF-A0A343UNJ0-F1
#
_entry.id   AF-A0A343UNJ0-F1
#
_cell.length_a   1.000
_cell.length_b   1.000
_cell.length_c   1.000
_cell.angle_alpha   90.00
_cell.angle_beta   90.00
_cell.angle_gamma   90.00
#
_symmetry.space_group_name_H-M   'P 1'
#
loop_
_entity.id
_entity.type
_entity.pdbx_description
1 polymer ?
#
loop_
_entity_poly.entity_id
_entity_poly.type
_entity_poly.pdbx_seq_one_letter_code
_entity_poly.pdbx_strand_id
1 'polypeptide(L)'
;MKRNYISCLIAASIAATALSVSAKQISPLIFNSSAPQNDLVGSLSARVQFAQSQIIPASPKEGERQPTLTSLRKSLLLVQPLQADGVTPMVVEARDASGKLLGTLTLSPPSALPETVYHLAGVPEGGVSFVPESGPTAVISSSADLAKLSDKSGAFLKDRLTGRALVEIQTADGRWVRDIYLPVSPELEGKMVRLRSSAGYNSTIFYGERQVTVARGQTLQFKFAKGQWFREGELENNRITYAPDTWSGELPAGWIQPGLNLSVRQGNFSGELRDIKVGAPGELLLHTIDIGMLITPRDRFAFANDKEAHREYFQTIPASRMIVNQYAALYLPEVMLPNGTLLTDFDPSEGGWHSGTMRQRIGKELISHGIDNANYGINSSAGEGEGSHPFVVAQLAAHNSRGKYANGVQVHGGSGGGGIVTLDASLGNEFSHEVGHNYGLGHYVDGFSGSVHRSAEQLNSSWGWDSDKRRFIPNFSPTRTNEDACLDGQCQPPFDGRKFGFDAMAGGSPLSGANRFTLYTPNSAAIIQRFFESKAVFDANSATGFSKWSSATARMEPYQHTIEGIEKIDAPMDALSEAGLSALLADYGLVRVAMWDGRWTRDIRVPVASADNRGRSLTIDHGAGYNSRLFINGKEIVVNRGFKKSFTSDGQSWVEVSPIDTKVARKPEQFGVPVTTLVGYYDPQGSLPSYIYPALHGAYGFTYPDDSNTLSGNDCQLQVETRDGLQRFTLANHRAASTVMNKFHINIPTDLKPSQAAVVCNNRTIAEKTLSSAPTDISFSVYGKALPAKANEGCIVSNTTGAQYCLPVGSRSGYSLPNWIIGQEVHVDAGLNAKVLLSDWDNLSYNRIGEFVGSVGTNEMKKVKAWNGQYLDFSRPRSMRVVSN
;
A
#
# COMPACT_ATOMS: atom_id res chain seq x y z
N MET A 1 59.65 -67.20 45.46
CA MET A 1 60.34 -66.78 46.70
C MET A 1 59.68 -65.49 47.19
N LYS A 2 59.48 -65.38 48.52
CA LYS A 2 58.70 -64.39 49.31
C LYS A 2 58.76 -62.92 48.80
N ARG A 3 57.62 -62.23 48.58
CA ARG A 3 56.82 -61.37 49.49
C ARG A 3 57.41 -59.95 49.68
N ASN A 4 56.70 -58.90 49.24
CA ASN A 4 56.11 -57.87 50.12
C ASN A 4 55.42 -56.73 49.35
N TYR A 5 54.27 -56.34 49.90
CA TYR A 5 53.39 -55.22 49.55
C TYR A 5 54.00 -53.86 49.92
N ILE A 6 53.77 -52.81 49.11
CA ILE A 6 53.35 -51.48 49.56
C ILE A 6 52.47 -50.86 48.47
N SER A 7 51.20 -50.56 48.80
CA SER A 7 50.29 -49.75 48.00
C SER A 7 50.44 -48.28 48.42
N CYS A 8 50.78 -47.39 47.47
CA CYS A 8 50.71 -45.95 47.66
C CYS A 8 49.53 -45.36 46.88
N LEU A 9 48.58 -44.77 47.60
CA LEU A 9 47.57 -43.85 47.07
C LEU A 9 48.26 -42.57 46.59
N ILE A 10 48.06 -42.20 45.33
CA ILE A 10 48.32 -40.84 44.83
C ILE A 10 46.96 -40.16 44.65
N ALA A 11 46.67 -39.20 45.53
CA ALA A 11 45.56 -38.28 45.37
C ALA A 11 45.91 -37.29 44.24
N ALA A 12 45.24 -37.42 43.10
CA ALA A 12 45.30 -36.42 42.04
C ALA A 12 44.30 -35.30 42.34
N SER A 13 44.80 -34.19 42.88
CA SER A 13 44.08 -32.92 42.97
C SER A 13 43.90 -32.34 41.57
N ILE A 14 42.70 -32.50 40.99
CA ILE A 14 42.27 -31.79 39.78
C ILE A 14 41.96 -30.34 40.20
N ALA A 15 42.96 -29.47 40.07
CA ALA A 15 42.72 -28.04 40.06
C ALA A 15 41.99 -27.69 38.76
N ALA A 16 40.67 -27.51 38.85
CA ALA A 16 39.90 -26.88 37.79
C ALA A 16 40.34 -25.41 37.70
N THR A 17 41.33 -25.13 36.86
CA THR A 17 41.64 -23.78 36.41
C THR A 17 40.42 -23.28 35.64
N ALA A 18 39.63 -22.42 36.28
CA ALA A 18 38.65 -21.59 35.62
C ALA A 18 39.40 -20.78 34.55
N LEU A 19 39.26 -21.20 33.29
CA LEU A 19 39.62 -20.36 32.15
C LEU A 19 38.68 -19.16 32.20
N SER A 20 39.15 -18.05 32.77
CA SER A 20 38.59 -16.74 32.53
C SER A 20 38.69 -16.49 31.03
N VAL A 21 37.56 -16.60 30.34
CA VAL A 21 37.40 -16.10 28.98
C VAL A 21 37.60 -14.60 29.07
N SER A 22 38.83 -14.15 28.81
CA SER A 22 39.14 -12.75 28.54
C SER A 22 38.13 -12.24 27.51
N ALA A 23 37.54 -11.07 27.78
CA ALA A 23 36.62 -10.38 26.89
C ALA A 23 37.34 -10.04 25.57
N LYS A 24 37.40 -11.01 24.65
CA LYS A 24 37.76 -10.76 23.26
C LYS A 24 36.67 -9.84 22.71
N GLN A 25 37.06 -8.63 22.37
CA GLN A 25 36.28 -7.68 21.59
C GLN A 25 35.73 -8.43 20.36
N ILE A 26 34.45 -8.77 20.39
CA ILE A 26 33.88 -9.66 19.36
C ILE A 26 33.77 -8.87 18.06
N SER A 27 34.54 -9.25 17.05
CA SER A 27 34.60 -8.53 15.77
C SER A 27 33.22 -8.47 15.06
N PRO A 28 32.91 -7.35 14.37
CA PRO A 28 31.67 -7.20 13.63
C PRO A 28 31.58 -8.21 12.47
N LEU A 29 30.35 -8.63 12.16
CA LEU A 29 30.00 -9.42 10.97
C LEU A 29 29.53 -8.46 9.89
N ILE A 30 30.43 -8.14 8.97
CA ILE A 30 30.19 -7.18 7.89
C ILE A 30 29.48 -7.90 6.74
N PHE A 31 28.31 -7.40 6.34
CA PHE A 31 27.55 -7.96 5.21
C PHE A 31 28.15 -7.55 3.86
N ASN A 32 28.32 -6.25 3.63
CA ASN A 32 28.90 -5.71 2.41
C ASN A 32 30.40 -5.43 2.62
N SER A 33 31.21 -6.46 2.40
CA SER A 33 32.67 -6.37 2.40
C SER A 33 33.26 -6.12 1.01
N SER A 34 32.43 -5.79 0.01
CA SER A 34 32.91 -5.56 -1.36
C SER A 34 33.71 -4.25 -1.45
N ALA A 35 34.79 -4.27 -2.23
CA ALA A 35 35.64 -3.09 -2.43
C ALA A 35 34.81 -1.91 -3.00
N PRO A 36 34.81 -0.73 -2.35
CA PRO A 36 34.05 0.41 -2.81
C PRO A 36 34.52 0.90 -4.18
N GLN A 37 33.55 1.16 -5.06
CA GLN A 37 33.79 1.84 -6.33
C GLN A 37 33.43 3.31 -6.17
N ASN A 38 34.19 4.19 -6.82
CA ASN A 38 33.98 5.63 -6.69
C ASN A 38 32.77 6.10 -7.52
N ASP A 39 31.85 6.81 -6.87
CA ASP A 39 30.71 7.46 -7.49
C ASP A 39 30.88 8.99 -7.62
N LEU A 40 31.92 9.56 -6.99
CA LEU A 40 32.13 11.00 -6.92
C LEU A 40 33.09 11.51 -7.99
N VAL A 41 32.83 12.72 -8.48
CA VAL A 41 33.78 13.49 -9.29
C VAL A 41 34.45 14.53 -8.41
N GLY A 42 35.76 14.38 -8.15
CA GLY A 42 36.54 15.32 -7.34
C GLY A 42 37.75 14.67 -6.66
N SER A 43 38.31 15.37 -5.67
CA SER A 43 39.45 14.89 -4.87
C SER A 43 39.06 13.89 -3.79
N LEU A 44 37.79 13.89 -3.36
CA LEU A 44 37.24 12.84 -2.50
C LEU A 44 36.70 11.71 -3.39
N SER A 45 37.19 10.49 -3.16
CA SER A 45 36.64 9.28 -3.80
C SER A 45 35.84 8.47 -2.78
N ALA A 46 34.56 8.22 -3.09
CA ALA A 46 33.67 7.47 -2.21
C ALA A 46 32.60 6.72 -3.01
N ARG A 47 32.17 5.57 -2.49
CA ARG A 47 30.93 4.91 -2.89
C ARG A 47 29.77 5.64 -2.23
N VAL A 48 28.71 5.90 -2.99
CA VAL A 48 27.48 6.50 -2.49
C VAL A 48 26.31 5.55 -2.69
N GLN A 49 25.51 5.37 -1.63
CA GLN A 49 24.26 4.64 -1.69
C GLN A 49 23.17 5.43 -0.99
N PHE A 50 21.92 5.16 -1.36
CA PHE A 50 20.73 5.69 -0.75
C PHE A 50 19.94 4.57 -0.08
N ALA A 51 18.99 4.89 0.80
CA ALA A 51 18.02 3.89 1.27
C ALA A 51 16.61 4.50 1.44
N GLN A 52 15.63 3.88 0.77
CA GLN A 52 14.21 4.23 0.86
C GLN A 52 13.37 3.02 1.28
N SER A 53 12.81 2.24 0.35
CA SER A 53 12.24 0.92 0.71
C SER A 53 13.34 -0.13 0.93
N GLN A 54 14.45 0.06 0.22
CA GLN A 54 15.66 -0.73 0.29
C GLN A 54 16.88 0.15 0.01
N ILE A 55 18.08 -0.39 0.20
CA ILE A 55 19.33 0.25 -0.18
C ILE A 55 19.43 0.26 -1.72
N ILE A 56 19.79 1.42 -2.26
CA ILE A 56 19.84 1.73 -3.69
C ILE A 56 21.24 2.28 -3.99
N PRO A 57 22.03 1.66 -4.89
CA PRO A 57 23.32 2.22 -5.28
C PRO A 57 23.12 3.52 -6.09
N ALA A 58 24.02 4.50 -5.93
CA ALA A 58 24.01 5.68 -6.80
C ALA A 58 24.28 5.30 -8.27
N SER A 59 25.22 4.37 -8.48
CA SER A 59 25.53 3.76 -9.77
C SER A 59 25.30 2.24 -9.70
N PRO A 60 24.20 1.71 -10.27
CA PRO A 60 23.95 0.26 -10.27
C PRO A 60 24.99 -0.49 -11.11
N LYS A 61 25.27 -1.75 -10.76
CA LYS A 61 26.20 -2.60 -11.52
C LYS A 61 25.61 -2.89 -12.92
N GLU A 62 26.47 -3.19 -13.88
CA GLU A 62 26.01 -3.62 -15.21
C GLU A 62 25.12 -4.87 -15.09
N GLY A 63 23.97 -4.86 -15.79
CA GLY A 63 22.97 -5.92 -15.71
C GLY A 63 22.09 -5.93 -14.45
N GLU A 64 22.34 -5.03 -13.49
CA GLU A 64 21.56 -4.95 -12.26
C GLU A 64 20.23 -4.22 -12.46
N ARG A 65 19.14 -4.81 -11.98
CA ARG A 65 17.82 -4.18 -11.91
C ARG A 65 17.55 -3.77 -10.45
N GLN A 66 17.81 -2.51 -10.15
CA GLN A 66 17.52 -1.88 -8.86
C GLN A 66 16.48 -0.77 -9.06
N PRO A 67 15.63 -0.48 -8.07
CA PRO A 67 14.84 0.73 -8.07
C PRO A 67 15.77 1.96 -8.01
N THR A 68 15.26 3.11 -8.45
CA THR A 68 15.90 4.43 -8.29
C THR A 68 15.29 5.18 -7.12
N LEU A 69 15.74 6.40 -6.81
CA LEU A 69 15.11 7.20 -5.76
C LEU A 69 13.69 7.58 -6.16
N THR A 70 12.71 7.31 -5.30
CA THR A 70 11.32 7.79 -5.43
C THR A 70 11.24 9.22 -4.92
N SER A 71 10.65 10.14 -5.71
CA SER A 71 10.53 11.55 -5.29
C SER A 71 9.73 11.71 -4.00
N LEU A 72 10.04 12.77 -3.25
CA LEU A 72 9.29 13.19 -2.06
C LEU A 72 9.19 12.11 -0.97
N ARG A 73 10.20 11.23 -0.85
CA ARG A 73 10.34 10.25 0.23
C ARG A 73 11.70 10.43 0.90
N LYS A 74 11.70 10.49 2.24
CA LYS A 74 12.93 10.56 3.06
C LYS A 74 13.90 9.46 2.61
N SER A 75 15.18 9.78 2.51
CA SER A 75 16.21 8.82 2.10
C SER A 75 17.38 8.85 3.06
N LEU A 76 17.83 7.69 3.51
CA LEU A 76 19.17 7.60 4.10
C LEU A 76 20.19 7.83 2.98
N LEU A 77 21.27 8.54 3.28
CA LEU A 77 22.47 8.69 2.48
C LEU A 77 23.59 7.91 3.18
N LEU A 78 24.27 7.06 2.44
CA LEU A 78 25.42 6.28 2.88
C LEU A 78 26.62 6.69 2.02
N VAL A 79 27.71 7.11 2.66
CA VAL A 79 28.95 7.51 1.98
C VAL A 79 30.11 6.71 2.55
N GLN A 80 30.69 5.84 1.73
CA GLN A 80 31.82 5.00 2.10
C GLN A 80 33.07 5.48 1.34
N PRO A 81 33.97 6.25 1.98
CA PRO A 81 35.18 6.73 1.33
C PRO A 81 36.09 5.54 0.97
N LEU A 82 36.73 5.61 -0.20
CA LEU A 82 37.65 4.56 -0.67
C LEU A 82 38.91 4.48 0.20
N GLN A 83 39.30 5.60 0.82
CA GLN A 83 40.29 5.64 1.88
C GLN A 83 39.58 5.89 3.20
N ALA A 84 39.64 4.92 4.11
CA ALA A 84 38.92 4.98 5.37
C ALA A 84 39.42 6.15 6.23
N ASP A 85 38.48 7.03 6.61
CA ASP A 85 38.66 8.06 7.62
C ASP A 85 37.37 8.16 8.43
N GLY A 86 37.40 7.58 9.63
CA GLY A 86 36.27 7.57 10.57
C GLY A 86 36.30 8.72 11.59
N VAL A 87 37.26 9.66 11.47
CA VAL A 87 37.49 10.72 12.46
C VAL A 87 37.20 12.09 11.88
N THR A 88 37.67 12.38 10.67
CA THR A 88 37.45 13.68 10.03
C THR A 88 35.97 13.85 9.67
N PRO A 89 35.27 14.89 10.19
CA PRO A 89 33.86 15.10 9.92
C PRO A 89 33.55 15.18 8.42
N MET A 90 32.48 14.51 8.01
CA MET A 90 31.98 14.55 6.64
C MET A 90 30.74 15.44 6.54
N VAL A 91 30.73 16.35 5.58
CA VAL A 91 29.64 17.32 5.35
C VAL A 91 29.11 17.16 3.93
N VAL A 92 27.79 17.24 3.77
CA VAL A 92 27.10 17.15 2.49
C VAL A 92 26.25 18.40 2.26
N GLU A 93 26.45 19.08 1.13
CA GLU A 93 25.54 20.11 0.64
C GLU A 93 24.63 19.53 -0.45
N ALA A 94 23.32 19.76 -0.34
CA ALA A 94 22.34 19.38 -1.34
C ALA A 94 21.87 20.59 -2.14
N ARG A 95 21.81 20.46 -3.46
CA ARG A 95 21.36 21.51 -4.39
C ARG A 95 20.29 21.00 -5.34
N ASP A 96 19.36 21.86 -5.71
CA ASP A 96 18.34 21.53 -6.71
C ASP A 96 18.87 21.67 -8.15
N ALA A 97 17.99 21.43 -9.13
CA ALA A 97 18.29 21.52 -10.56
C ALA A 97 18.76 22.90 -11.01
N SER A 98 18.44 23.97 -10.27
CA SER A 98 18.89 25.34 -10.54
C SER A 98 20.22 25.70 -9.89
N GLY A 99 20.77 24.80 -9.05
CA GLY A 99 21.96 25.03 -8.24
C GLY A 99 21.70 25.73 -6.90
N LYS A 100 20.43 26.01 -6.56
CA LYS A 100 20.04 26.61 -5.26
C LYS A 100 20.35 25.60 -4.15
N LEU A 101 21.00 26.08 -3.10
CA LEU A 101 21.27 25.29 -1.89
C LEU A 101 19.95 24.96 -1.19
N LEU A 102 19.67 23.66 -1.05
CA LEU A 102 18.53 23.14 -0.29
C LEU A 102 18.87 23.02 1.20
N GLY A 103 20.12 22.65 1.50
CA GLY A 103 20.67 22.64 2.85
C GLY A 103 21.99 21.89 2.95
N THR A 104 22.50 21.82 4.19
CA THR A 104 23.78 21.20 4.53
C THR A 104 23.58 20.21 5.67
N LEU A 105 24.19 19.03 5.58
CA LEU A 105 24.14 17.96 6.57
C LEU A 105 25.55 17.61 7.04
N THR A 106 25.74 17.46 8.34
CA THR A 106 26.91 16.78 8.90
C THR A 106 26.56 15.31 9.07
N LEU A 107 27.32 14.42 8.44
CA LEU A 107 27.06 12.98 8.50
C LEU A 107 27.51 12.39 9.84
N SER A 108 26.80 11.36 10.27
CA SER A 108 27.18 10.53 11.41
C SER A 108 28.37 9.64 11.05
N PRO A 109 29.34 9.45 11.97
CA PRO A 109 30.53 8.64 11.71
C PRO A 109 30.19 7.15 11.60
N PRO A 110 31.11 6.31 11.08
CA PRO A 110 30.88 4.86 10.91
C PRO A 110 30.50 4.12 12.20
N SER A 111 30.95 4.58 13.36
CA SER A 111 30.57 4.02 14.67
C SER A 111 29.11 4.24 15.04
N ALA A 112 28.42 5.15 14.35
CA ALA A 112 27.01 5.48 14.51
C ALA A 112 26.17 5.07 13.29
N LEU A 113 26.71 4.20 12.42
CA LEU A 113 25.94 3.61 11.32
C LEU A 113 24.68 2.93 11.88
N PRO A 114 23.50 3.10 11.26
CA PRO A 114 22.27 2.48 11.73
C PRO A 114 22.42 0.96 11.88
N GLU A 115 21.88 0.45 12.99
CA GLU A 115 21.91 -0.97 13.30
C GLU A 115 20.81 -1.73 12.53
N THR A 116 20.90 -3.06 12.56
CA THR A 116 19.83 -3.91 12.01
C THR A 116 18.61 -3.95 12.95
N VAL A 117 17.46 -4.34 12.41
CA VAL A 117 16.26 -4.70 13.19
C VAL A 117 16.47 -5.94 14.09
N TYR A 118 17.58 -6.67 13.93
CA TYR A 118 17.93 -7.80 14.81
C TYR A 118 18.76 -7.38 16.02
N HIS A 119 19.27 -6.14 16.03
CA HIS A 119 20.09 -5.67 17.13
C HIS A 119 19.24 -5.46 18.40
N LEU A 120 19.75 -5.96 19.52
CA LEU A 120 19.14 -5.85 20.83
C LEU A 120 19.89 -4.82 21.68
N ALA A 121 19.18 -3.78 22.10
CA ALA A 121 19.71 -2.83 23.08
C ALA A 121 19.75 -3.43 24.49
N GLY A 122 20.55 -2.86 25.38
CA GLY A 122 20.54 -3.21 26.81
C GLY A 122 21.13 -4.58 27.15
N VAL A 123 21.97 -5.15 26.27
CA VAL A 123 22.70 -6.40 26.57
C VAL A 123 23.65 -6.17 27.76
N PRO A 124 23.72 -7.11 28.73
CA PRO A 124 24.69 -7.03 29.83
C PRO A 124 26.15 -6.97 29.32
N GLU A 125 26.98 -6.25 30.05
CA GLU A 125 28.43 -6.23 29.80
C GLU A 125 28.98 -7.65 30.06
N GLY A 126 29.66 -8.24 29.07
CA GLY A 126 30.07 -9.65 29.11
C GLY A 126 29.07 -10.66 28.50
N GLY A 127 27.91 -10.19 27.99
CA GLY A 127 26.91 -11.03 27.33
C GLY A 127 25.92 -11.69 28.30
N VAL A 128 25.11 -12.63 27.81
CA VAL A 128 24.11 -13.36 28.60
C VAL A 128 24.51 -14.83 28.69
N SER A 129 24.70 -15.33 29.91
CA SER A 129 24.98 -16.75 30.17
C SER A 129 23.68 -17.55 30.23
N PHE A 130 23.46 -18.47 29.29
CA PHE A 130 22.30 -19.37 29.26
C PHE A 130 22.49 -20.63 30.13
N VAL A 131 23.20 -20.47 31.25
CA VAL A 131 23.29 -21.47 32.30
C VAL A 131 22.31 -21.06 33.42
N PRO A 132 21.39 -21.94 33.84
CA PRO A 132 20.50 -21.66 34.95
C PRO A 132 21.30 -21.39 36.22
N GLU A 133 20.88 -20.40 37.00
CA GLU A 133 21.41 -20.20 38.34
C GLU A 133 21.13 -21.44 39.21
N SER A 134 21.89 -21.61 40.29
CA SER A 134 21.64 -22.70 41.23
C SER A 134 20.23 -22.59 41.82
N GLY A 135 19.37 -23.55 41.51
CA GLY A 135 17.98 -23.54 41.95
C GLY A 135 17.12 -24.62 41.29
N PRO A 136 15.88 -24.81 41.79
CA PRO A 136 14.99 -25.85 41.29
C PRO A 136 14.46 -25.54 39.88
N THR A 137 14.18 -26.60 39.12
CA THR A 137 13.54 -26.55 37.80
C THR A 137 12.09 -27.00 37.92
N ALA A 138 11.13 -26.27 37.34
CA ALA A 138 9.77 -26.75 37.12
C ALA A 138 9.58 -27.28 35.71
N VAL A 139 8.66 -28.23 35.52
CA VAL A 139 8.27 -28.75 34.21
C VAL A 139 6.79 -28.46 33.95
N ILE A 140 6.47 -27.96 32.76
CA ILE A 140 5.11 -27.77 32.24
C ILE A 140 4.93 -28.69 31.03
N SER A 141 4.12 -29.74 31.18
CA SER A 141 3.96 -30.78 30.14
C SER A 141 2.56 -31.38 30.05
N SER A 142 1.60 -30.91 30.84
CA SER A 142 0.19 -31.35 30.80
C SER A 142 -0.62 -30.43 29.88
N SER A 143 -1.63 -30.98 29.18
CA SER A 143 -2.46 -30.17 28.26
C SER A 143 -3.17 -29.02 28.98
N ALA A 144 -3.60 -29.23 30.22
CA ALA A 144 -4.26 -28.21 31.04
C ALA A 144 -3.34 -27.04 31.41
N ASP A 145 -2.07 -27.31 31.71
CA ASP A 145 -1.11 -26.25 32.03
C ASP A 145 -0.54 -25.58 30.77
N LEU A 146 -0.34 -26.33 29.68
CA LEU A 146 0.06 -25.76 28.38
C LEU A 146 -0.98 -24.78 27.84
N ALA A 147 -2.28 -25.08 27.98
CA ALA A 147 -3.34 -24.18 27.57
C ALA A 147 -3.31 -22.83 28.29
N LYS A 148 -2.76 -22.75 29.51
CA LYS A 148 -2.63 -21.49 30.27
C LYS A 148 -1.50 -20.59 29.75
N LEU A 149 -0.59 -21.12 28.93
CA LEU A 149 0.53 -20.35 28.38
C LEU A 149 0.11 -19.38 27.26
N SER A 150 -1.10 -19.53 26.71
CA SER A 150 -1.66 -18.59 25.73
C SER A 150 -2.21 -17.31 26.35
N ASP A 151 -2.19 -17.18 27.67
CA ASP A 151 -2.49 -15.92 28.34
C ASP A 151 -1.39 -14.89 28.04
N LYS A 152 -1.78 -13.76 27.42
CA LYS A 152 -0.87 -12.68 27.02
C LYS A 152 -0.12 -12.05 28.19
N SER A 153 -0.67 -12.12 29.41
CA SER A 153 0.03 -11.59 30.60
C SER A 153 1.19 -12.49 31.05
N GLY A 154 1.18 -13.76 30.63
CA GLY A 154 2.13 -14.77 31.08
C GLY A 154 2.03 -15.08 32.58
N ALA A 155 0.90 -14.76 33.24
CA ALA A 155 0.76 -14.85 34.69
C ALA A 155 1.03 -16.25 35.24
N PHE A 156 0.50 -17.29 34.57
CA PHE A 156 0.77 -18.68 34.95
C PHE A 156 2.25 -19.03 34.87
N LEU A 157 2.94 -18.63 33.80
CA LEU A 157 4.38 -18.87 33.66
C LEU A 157 5.20 -18.08 34.68
N LYS A 158 4.77 -16.84 35.00
CA LYS A 158 5.39 -16.02 36.05
C LYS A 158 5.34 -16.74 37.40
N ASP A 159 4.16 -17.24 37.79
CA ASP A 159 3.98 -17.98 39.03
C ASP A 159 4.86 -19.24 39.08
N ARG A 160 4.98 -19.97 37.96
CA ARG A 160 5.88 -21.13 37.87
C ARG A 160 7.35 -20.76 38.01
N LEU A 161 7.77 -19.56 37.60
CA LEU A 161 9.13 -19.05 37.76
C LEU A 161 9.43 -18.57 39.21
N THR A 162 8.42 -18.29 40.02
CA THR A 162 8.58 -17.91 41.43
C THR A 162 9.32 -19.00 42.21
N GLY A 163 10.45 -18.63 42.83
CA GLY A 163 11.30 -19.55 43.61
C GLY A 163 12.09 -20.57 42.79
N ARG A 164 12.05 -20.52 41.45
CA ARG A 164 12.73 -21.48 40.55
C ARG A 164 13.75 -20.78 39.68
N ALA A 165 14.81 -21.47 39.28
CA ALA A 165 15.82 -20.90 38.36
C ALA A 165 15.42 -21.11 36.89
N LEU A 166 14.72 -22.21 36.61
CA LEU A 166 14.33 -22.63 35.27
C LEU A 166 12.89 -23.16 35.26
N VAL A 167 12.12 -22.81 34.23
CA VAL A 167 10.92 -23.56 33.84
C VAL A 167 11.17 -24.22 32.49
N GLU A 168 11.00 -25.54 32.43
CA GLU A 168 11.05 -26.32 31.19
C GLU A 168 9.62 -26.61 30.69
N ILE A 169 9.29 -26.11 29.51
CA ILE A 169 8.01 -26.33 28.82
C ILE A 169 8.22 -27.44 27.79
N GLN A 170 7.34 -28.44 27.77
CA GLN A 170 7.43 -29.59 26.89
C GLN A 170 6.12 -29.77 26.12
N THR A 171 6.15 -29.56 24.80
CA THR A 171 5.01 -29.82 23.90
C THR A 171 5.18 -31.14 23.16
N ALA A 172 4.07 -31.81 22.85
CA ALA A 172 4.03 -33.02 22.03
C ALA A 172 2.68 -33.16 21.30
N ASP A 173 2.56 -34.15 20.43
CA ASP A 173 1.27 -34.51 19.83
C ASP A 173 0.24 -34.81 20.92
N GLY A 174 -0.95 -34.19 20.81
CA GLY A 174 -2.01 -34.25 21.83
C GLY A 174 -1.82 -33.35 23.07
N ARG A 175 -0.67 -32.69 23.21
CA ARG A 175 -0.36 -31.74 24.30
C ARG A 175 0.43 -30.54 23.77
N TRP A 176 -0.29 -29.57 23.22
CA TRP A 176 0.28 -28.44 22.50
C TRP A 176 -0.56 -27.17 22.73
N VAL A 177 0.08 -26.01 22.57
CA VAL A 177 -0.56 -24.70 22.54
C VAL A 177 0.09 -23.89 21.42
N ARG A 178 -0.70 -23.09 20.70
CA ARG A 178 -0.19 -22.30 19.56
C ARG A 178 0.74 -21.19 20.00
N ASP A 179 0.32 -20.42 21.01
CA ASP A 179 0.97 -19.20 21.42
C ASP A 179 1.42 -19.32 22.89
N ILE A 180 2.67 -18.95 23.17
CA ILE A 180 3.28 -18.98 24.50
C ILE A 180 3.81 -17.58 24.80
N TYR A 181 3.34 -16.94 25.88
CA TYR A 181 3.77 -15.58 26.26
C TYR A 181 4.71 -15.61 27.46
N LEU A 182 5.93 -15.09 27.29
CA LEU A 182 6.88 -14.93 28.39
C LEU A 182 6.56 -13.64 29.18
N PRO A 183 6.38 -13.71 30.50
CA PRO A 183 6.02 -12.55 31.32
C PRO A 183 7.20 -11.58 31.47
N VAL A 184 6.93 -10.29 31.59
CA VAL A 184 7.96 -9.26 31.87
C VAL A 184 7.75 -8.71 33.26
N SER A 185 8.72 -8.89 34.16
CA SER A 185 8.66 -8.37 35.53
C SER A 185 10.08 -8.27 36.12
N PRO A 186 10.41 -7.24 36.92
CA PRO A 186 11.73 -7.11 37.55
C PRO A 186 12.12 -8.32 38.41
N GLU A 187 11.15 -9.02 39.00
CA GLU A 187 11.35 -10.24 39.81
C GLU A 187 11.92 -11.42 39.02
N LEU A 188 11.93 -11.33 37.70
CA LEU A 188 12.40 -12.38 36.81
C LEU A 188 13.89 -12.27 36.49
N GLU A 189 14.62 -11.31 37.06
CA GLU A 189 16.07 -11.18 36.82
C GLU A 189 16.80 -12.51 37.07
N GLY A 190 17.62 -12.93 36.09
CA GLY A 190 18.38 -14.18 36.11
C GLY A 190 17.58 -15.44 35.75
N LYS A 191 16.24 -15.38 35.74
CA LYS A 191 15.36 -16.53 35.48
C LYS A 191 15.46 -17.03 34.05
N MET A 192 15.23 -18.33 33.87
CA MET A 192 15.27 -18.98 32.57
C MET A 192 13.98 -19.73 32.22
N VAL A 193 13.70 -19.78 30.93
CA VAL A 193 12.66 -20.64 30.34
C VAL A 193 13.32 -21.47 29.25
N ARG A 194 13.07 -22.79 29.25
CA ARG A 194 13.49 -23.70 28.17
C ARG A 194 12.28 -24.36 27.57
N LEU A 195 12.15 -24.33 26.25
CA LEU A 195 11.07 -25.00 25.55
C LEU A 195 11.64 -26.16 24.73
N ARG A 196 11.07 -27.35 24.86
CA ARG A 196 11.38 -28.52 24.03
C ARG A 196 10.12 -28.94 23.28
N SER A 197 10.14 -28.87 21.95
CA SER A 197 9.00 -29.26 21.13
C SER A 197 9.18 -30.66 20.54
N SER A 198 8.20 -31.52 20.79
CA SER A 198 8.03 -32.80 20.09
C SER A 198 6.70 -32.86 19.34
N ALA A 199 5.94 -31.75 19.31
CA ALA A 199 4.65 -31.63 18.65
C ALA A 199 4.81 -31.49 17.13
N GLY A 200 3.89 -32.05 16.36
CA GLY A 200 3.79 -31.88 14.91
C GLY A 200 3.42 -30.46 14.49
N TYR A 201 2.68 -29.72 15.34
CA TYR A 201 2.38 -28.31 15.12
C TYR A 201 3.44 -27.39 15.72
N ASN A 202 3.77 -26.33 14.99
CA ASN A 202 4.65 -25.27 15.47
C ASN A 202 3.99 -24.48 16.61
N SER A 203 4.78 -23.91 17.52
CA SER A 203 4.31 -22.91 18.49
C SER A 203 5.04 -21.58 18.28
N THR A 204 4.38 -20.47 18.57
CA THR A 204 4.98 -19.13 18.56
C THR A 204 5.21 -18.69 19.99
N ILE A 205 6.46 -18.35 20.33
CA ILE A 205 6.82 -17.80 21.63
C ILE A 205 6.93 -16.28 21.49
N PHE A 206 6.20 -15.54 22.31
CA PHE A 206 6.24 -14.09 22.42
C PHE A 206 7.05 -13.70 23.66
N TYR A 207 8.04 -12.83 23.49
CA TYR A 207 8.96 -12.43 24.55
C TYR A 207 9.33 -10.95 24.43
N GLY A 208 8.54 -10.10 25.10
CA GLY A 208 8.52 -8.66 24.81
C GLY A 208 7.83 -8.40 23.46
N GLU A 209 8.39 -7.50 22.65
CA GLU A 209 7.91 -7.21 21.29
C GLU A 209 8.40 -8.24 20.25
N ARG A 210 9.20 -9.22 20.68
CA ARG A 210 9.82 -10.20 19.81
C ARG A 210 9.05 -11.51 19.83
N GLN A 211 9.16 -12.27 18.74
CA GLN A 211 8.60 -13.61 18.64
C GLN A 211 9.53 -14.56 17.90
N VAL A 212 9.41 -15.85 18.22
CA VAL A 212 10.13 -16.92 17.52
C VAL A 212 9.24 -18.14 17.41
N THR A 213 9.33 -18.84 16.27
CA THR A 213 8.63 -20.10 16.06
C THR A 213 9.50 -21.26 16.52
N VAL A 214 8.90 -22.21 17.22
CA VAL A 214 9.50 -23.50 17.56
C VAL A 214 8.81 -24.62 16.78
N ALA A 215 9.61 -25.39 16.05
CA ALA A 215 9.17 -26.56 15.29
C ALA A 215 9.51 -27.85 16.04
N ARG A 216 8.97 -28.97 15.53
CA ARG A 216 9.23 -30.31 16.07
C ARG A 216 10.75 -30.58 16.15
N GLY A 217 11.19 -31.13 17.28
CA GLY A 217 12.58 -31.47 17.54
C GLY A 217 13.45 -30.31 18.00
N GLN A 218 12.94 -29.07 17.99
CA GLN A 218 13.71 -27.91 18.42
C GLN A 218 13.66 -27.70 19.93
N THR A 219 14.76 -27.17 20.46
CA THR A 219 14.86 -26.66 21.83
C THR A 219 15.25 -25.19 21.79
N LEU A 220 14.51 -24.34 22.50
CA LEU A 220 14.82 -22.91 22.65
C LEU A 220 15.07 -22.60 24.13
N GLN A 221 16.04 -21.74 24.40
CA GLN A 221 16.35 -21.25 25.75
C GLN A 221 16.23 -19.74 25.80
N PHE A 222 15.65 -19.24 26.89
CA PHE A 222 15.47 -17.84 27.18
C PHE A 222 15.99 -17.53 28.58
N LYS A 223 16.61 -16.36 28.75
CA LYS A 223 17.06 -15.83 30.03
C LYS A 223 16.64 -14.38 30.17
N PHE A 224 16.04 -14.04 31.30
CA PHE A 224 15.64 -12.68 31.60
C PHE A 224 16.82 -11.95 32.27
N ALA A 225 17.25 -10.84 31.67
CA ALA A 225 18.33 -10.01 32.18
C ALA A 225 18.07 -8.54 31.83
N LYS A 226 18.46 -7.61 32.71
CA LYS A 226 18.27 -6.16 32.54
C LYS A 226 16.84 -5.80 32.07
N GLY A 227 15.84 -6.46 32.64
CA GLY A 227 14.42 -6.17 32.37
C GLY A 227 13.85 -6.73 31.07
N GLN A 228 14.57 -7.58 30.32
CA GLN A 228 14.05 -8.22 29.11
C GLN A 228 14.49 -9.68 28.95
N TRP A 229 13.74 -10.44 28.15
CA TRP A 229 14.11 -11.80 27.76
C TRP A 229 15.12 -11.81 26.62
N PHE A 230 16.22 -12.53 26.78
CA PHE A 230 17.15 -12.87 25.71
C PHE A 230 16.99 -14.34 25.34
N ARG A 231 17.07 -14.67 24.05
CA ARG A 231 17.09 -16.03 23.52
C ARG A 231 18.52 -16.46 23.21
N GLU A 232 18.84 -17.70 23.50
CA GLU A 232 20.15 -18.27 23.17
C GLU A 232 20.40 -18.20 21.65
N GLY A 233 21.60 -17.72 21.28
CA GLY A 233 22.02 -17.55 19.89
C GLY A 233 21.55 -16.26 19.20
N GLU A 234 20.67 -15.45 19.79
CA GLU A 234 20.21 -14.21 19.13
C GLU A 234 21.19 -13.04 19.29
N LEU A 235 21.99 -13.02 20.36
CA LEU A 235 22.97 -11.96 20.63
C LEU A 235 24.07 -11.88 19.56
N GLU A 236 24.33 -12.98 18.85
CA GLU A 236 25.27 -12.98 17.72
C GLU A 236 24.80 -12.02 16.60
N ASN A 237 23.50 -11.75 16.51
CA ASN A 237 22.96 -10.81 15.52
C ASN A 237 23.33 -9.35 15.81
N ASN A 238 23.69 -8.99 17.05
CA ASN A 238 24.18 -7.64 17.36
C ASN A 238 25.51 -7.32 16.66
N ARG A 239 26.25 -8.34 16.24
CA ARG A 239 27.52 -8.17 15.51
C ARG A 239 27.29 -7.77 14.06
N ILE A 240 26.08 -7.99 13.52
CA ILE A 240 25.79 -7.79 12.10
C ILE A 240 25.75 -6.28 11.82
N THR A 241 26.60 -5.85 10.90
CA THR A 241 26.65 -4.48 10.39
C THR A 241 26.61 -4.49 8.87
N TYR A 242 26.03 -3.44 8.28
CA TYR A 242 25.84 -3.38 6.83
C TYR A 242 27.18 -3.30 6.09
N ALA A 243 28.01 -2.29 6.39
CA ALA A 243 29.27 -2.03 5.70
C ALA A 243 30.28 -1.37 6.64
N PRO A 244 31.60 -1.54 6.43
CA PRO A 244 32.63 -0.87 7.21
C PRO A 244 32.77 0.59 6.75
N ASP A 245 33.33 1.43 7.62
CA ASP A 245 33.78 2.79 7.31
C ASP A 245 32.74 3.68 6.60
N THR A 246 31.45 3.42 6.82
CA THR A 246 30.36 4.08 6.10
C THR A 246 29.76 5.19 6.94
N TRP A 247 29.85 6.43 6.46
CA TRP A 247 29.18 7.58 7.04
C TRP A 247 27.72 7.62 6.61
N SER A 248 26.84 8.17 7.45
CA SER A 248 25.40 8.21 7.14
C SER A 248 24.70 9.49 7.55
N GLY A 249 23.68 9.90 6.79
CA GLY A 249 22.81 11.02 7.14
C GLY A 249 21.45 10.91 6.46
N GLU A 250 20.43 11.57 7.00
CA GLU A 250 19.07 11.52 6.45
C GLU A 250 18.83 12.73 5.54
N LEU A 251 18.54 12.48 4.26
CA LEU A 251 18.08 13.48 3.30
C LEU A 251 16.56 13.68 3.46
N PRO A 252 16.10 14.91 3.74
CA PRO A 252 14.67 15.22 3.82
C PRO A 252 13.92 14.88 2.53
N ALA A 253 12.67 14.44 2.66
CA ALA A 253 11.81 14.08 1.52
C ALA A 253 11.73 15.18 0.46
N GLY A 254 11.57 16.45 0.87
CA GLY A 254 11.47 17.59 -0.04
C GLY A 254 12.72 17.86 -0.88
N TRP A 255 13.88 17.31 -0.50
CA TRP A 255 15.11 17.42 -1.30
C TRP A 255 15.19 16.36 -2.41
N ILE A 256 14.48 15.24 -2.25
CA ILE A 256 14.50 14.13 -3.20
C ILE A 256 13.56 14.47 -4.36
N GLN A 257 14.10 15.19 -5.33
CA GLN A 257 13.43 15.61 -6.57
C GLN A 257 14.41 15.51 -7.75
N PRO A 258 13.91 15.40 -9.00
CA PRO A 258 14.76 15.38 -10.18
C PRO A 258 15.70 16.59 -10.25
N GLY A 259 16.97 16.31 -10.57
CA GLY A 259 18.03 17.32 -10.62
C GLY A 259 18.70 17.62 -9.28
N LEU A 260 18.42 16.84 -8.23
CA LEU A 260 19.20 16.84 -7.00
C LEU A 260 20.68 16.56 -7.30
N ASN A 261 21.57 17.38 -6.75
CA ASN A 261 23.02 17.19 -6.76
C ASN A 261 23.57 17.26 -5.34
N LEU A 262 24.59 16.45 -5.04
CA LEU A 262 25.24 16.44 -3.72
C LEU A 262 26.72 16.80 -3.84
N SER A 263 27.20 17.70 -2.98
CA SER A 263 28.61 17.98 -2.79
C SER A 263 29.04 17.45 -1.44
N VAL A 264 29.97 16.50 -1.43
CA VAL A 264 30.49 15.84 -0.23
C VAL A 264 31.88 16.38 0.08
N ARG A 265 32.14 16.75 1.34
CA ARG A 265 33.43 17.25 1.80
C ARG A 265 33.89 16.49 3.04
N GLN A 266 35.17 16.14 3.08
CA GLN A 266 35.83 15.57 4.25
C GLN A 266 37.23 16.19 4.38
N GLY A 267 37.39 17.10 5.36
CA GLY A 267 38.59 17.93 5.46
C GLY A 267 38.83 18.75 4.19
N ASN A 268 40.01 18.58 3.57
CA ASN A 268 40.38 19.28 2.33
C ASN A 268 39.89 18.56 1.05
N PHE A 269 39.33 17.36 1.18
CA PHE A 269 38.83 16.60 0.04
C PHE A 269 37.36 16.94 -0.23
N SER A 270 37.00 17.01 -1.51
CA SER A 270 35.64 17.25 -1.95
C SER A 270 35.31 16.45 -3.20
N GLY A 271 34.07 15.98 -3.32
CA GLY A 271 33.58 15.27 -4.49
C GLY A 271 32.10 15.58 -4.73
N GLU A 272 31.70 15.61 -5.98
CA GLU A 272 30.30 15.84 -6.36
C GLU A 272 29.68 14.56 -6.90
N LEU A 273 28.45 14.29 -6.45
CA LEU A 273 27.56 13.32 -7.07
C LEU A 273 26.54 14.08 -7.91
N ARG A 274 26.60 13.85 -9.22
CA ARG A 274 25.72 14.44 -10.23
C ARG A 274 24.83 13.37 -10.83
N ASP A 275 23.82 13.79 -11.60
CA ASP A 275 22.95 12.91 -12.39
C ASP A 275 22.17 11.86 -11.58
N ILE A 276 21.89 12.17 -10.30
CA ILE A 276 21.12 11.31 -9.41
C ILE A 276 19.73 11.05 -10.02
N LYS A 277 19.44 9.76 -10.28
CA LYS A 277 18.15 9.35 -10.86
C LYS A 277 17.07 9.38 -9.78
N VAL A 278 16.10 10.27 -9.97
CA VAL A 278 14.92 10.41 -9.13
C VAL A 278 13.66 10.24 -9.99
N GLY A 279 12.85 9.25 -9.65
CA GLY A 279 11.60 8.86 -10.28
C GLY A 279 10.38 9.62 -9.76
N ALA A 280 9.19 9.18 -10.16
CA ALA A 280 7.93 9.85 -9.78
C ALA A 280 7.63 9.76 -8.28
N PRO A 281 6.86 10.71 -7.70
CA PRO A 281 6.29 10.54 -6.37
C PRO A 281 5.08 9.59 -6.42
N GLY A 282 5.31 8.31 -6.69
CA GLY A 282 4.25 7.30 -6.85
C GLY A 282 3.37 7.11 -5.61
N GLU A 283 2.10 6.74 -5.81
CA GLU A 283 1.13 6.62 -4.71
C GLU A 283 0.37 5.29 -4.74
N LEU A 284 -0.02 4.80 -3.57
CA LEU A 284 -0.91 3.65 -3.40
C LEU A 284 -2.14 4.06 -2.57
N LEU A 285 -3.34 3.85 -3.12
CA LEU A 285 -4.59 3.92 -2.37
C LEU A 285 -5.13 2.51 -2.17
N LEU A 286 -5.27 2.08 -0.92
CA LEU A 286 -5.70 0.73 -0.57
C LEU A 286 -6.96 0.79 0.29
N HIS A 287 -8.09 0.32 -0.23
CA HIS A 287 -9.32 0.12 0.52
C HIS A 287 -9.29 -1.24 1.22
N THR A 288 -9.90 -1.33 2.40
CA THR A 288 -10.03 -2.57 3.16
C THR A 288 -11.48 -2.80 3.57
N ILE A 289 -12.02 -3.98 3.28
CA ILE A 289 -13.39 -4.36 3.66
C ILE A 289 -13.48 -5.85 4.04
N ASP A 290 -14.21 -6.20 5.10
CA ASP A 290 -14.48 -7.59 5.48
C ASP A 290 -15.92 -7.97 5.09
N ILE A 291 -16.07 -9.01 4.27
CA ILE A 291 -17.32 -9.35 3.59
C ILE A 291 -17.82 -10.73 4.06
N GLY A 292 -19.04 -10.77 4.58
CA GLY A 292 -19.77 -12.00 4.88
C GLY A 292 -20.95 -12.18 3.94
N MET A 293 -20.93 -13.26 3.13
CA MET A 293 -21.95 -13.55 2.11
C MET A 293 -22.79 -14.76 2.54
N LEU A 294 -24.06 -14.53 2.90
CA LEU A 294 -24.95 -15.53 3.53
C LEU A 294 -24.42 -16.08 4.86
N ILE A 295 -23.49 -15.33 5.46
CA ILE A 295 -22.84 -15.59 6.76
C ILE A 295 -22.26 -14.27 7.26
N THR A 296 -22.11 -14.10 8.57
CA THR A 296 -21.46 -12.90 9.13
C THR A 296 -20.02 -12.73 8.61
N PRO A 297 -19.47 -11.51 8.53
CA PRO A 297 -18.05 -11.26 8.23
C PRO A 297 -17.11 -12.07 9.14
N ARG A 298 -15.87 -12.30 8.70
CA ARG A 298 -14.97 -13.24 9.38
C ARG A 298 -14.33 -12.65 10.64
N ASP A 299 -14.23 -11.32 10.71
CA ASP A 299 -13.56 -10.56 11.75
C ASP A 299 -12.11 -11.01 11.97
N ARG A 300 -11.41 -11.24 10.86
CA ARG A 300 -9.99 -11.63 10.84
C ARG A 300 -9.20 -10.88 9.78
N PHE A 301 -9.43 -9.58 9.68
CA PHE A 301 -8.70 -8.69 8.77
C PHE A 301 -7.64 -7.91 9.56
N ALA A 302 -6.58 -8.61 9.97
CA ALA A 302 -5.54 -8.03 10.83
C ALA A 302 -4.86 -6.80 10.22
N PHE A 303 -4.68 -6.77 8.89
CA PHE A 303 -4.12 -5.61 8.20
C PHE A 303 -4.99 -4.38 8.42
N ALA A 304 -6.28 -4.44 8.04
CA ALA A 304 -7.22 -3.32 8.09
C ALA A 304 -7.30 -2.63 9.47
N ASN A 305 -7.12 -3.40 10.54
CA ASN A 305 -7.28 -2.95 11.91
C ASN A 305 -5.95 -2.60 12.61
N ASP A 306 -4.80 -2.76 11.95
CA ASP A 306 -3.47 -2.54 12.53
C ASP A 306 -2.66 -1.50 11.75
N LYS A 307 -2.63 -0.27 12.28
CA LYS A 307 -1.86 0.85 11.72
C LYS A 307 -0.35 0.57 11.68
N GLU A 308 0.19 -0.28 12.55
CA GLU A 308 1.58 -0.67 12.49
C GLU A 308 1.83 -1.55 11.25
N ALA A 309 0.88 -2.43 10.89
CA ALA A 309 0.99 -3.26 9.70
C ALA A 309 0.97 -2.42 8.41
N HIS A 310 0.15 -1.36 8.36
CA HIS A 310 0.16 -0.45 7.22
C HIS A 310 1.54 0.23 7.06
N ARG A 311 2.13 0.70 8.17
CA ARG A 311 3.46 1.33 8.17
C ARG A 311 4.55 0.35 7.74
N GLU A 312 4.53 -0.86 8.28
CA GLU A 312 5.47 -1.92 7.92
C GLU A 312 5.44 -2.22 6.42
N TYR A 313 4.25 -2.35 5.82
CA TYR A 313 4.13 -2.59 4.39
C TYR A 313 4.65 -1.42 3.56
N PHE A 314 4.39 -0.16 3.97
CA PHE A 314 4.94 1.02 3.30
C PHE A 314 6.48 1.03 3.24
N GLN A 315 7.16 0.46 4.25
CA GLN A 315 8.63 0.32 4.20
C GLN A 315 9.09 -0.63 3.07
N THR A 316 8.24 -1.53 2.57
CA THR A 316 8.62 -2.55 1.59
C THR A 316 8.44 -2.13 0.12
N ILE A 317 7.63 -1.10 -0.15
CA ILE A 317 7.30 -0.67 -1.52
C ILE A 317 7.92 0.69 -1.87
N PRO A 318 8.38 0.94 -3.11
CA PRO A 318 8.94 2.21 -3.55
C PRO A 318 7.85 3.24 -3.93
N ALA A 319 7.05 3.67 -2.96
CA ALA A 319 6.03 4.70 -3.12
C ALA A 319 6.34 5.94 -2.27
N SER A 320 5.91 7.12 -2.72
CA SER A 320 5.99 8.38 -1.98
C SER A 320 4.89 8.49 -0.93
N ARG A 321 3.68 8.01 -1.25
CA ARG A 321 2.51 8.03 -0.36
C ARG A 321 1.76 6.71 -0.41
N MET A 322 1.28 6.26 0.75
CA MET A 322 0.31 5.17 0.86
C MET A 322 -0.86 5.60 1.75
N ILE A 323 -2.08 5.43 1.26
CA ILE A 323 -3.31 5.67 2.00
C ILE A 323 -4.01 4.33 2.20
N VAL A 324 -4.30 3.97 3.45
CA VAL A 324 -5.15 2.82 3.76
C VAL A 324 -6.49 3.34 4.26
N ASN A 325 -7.54 3.09 3.49
CA ASN A 325 -8.92 3.48 3.78
C ASN A 325 -9.72 2.28 4.31
N GLN A 326 -10.29 2.42 5.49
CA GLN A 326 -11.17 1.41 6.07
C GLN A 326 -12.62 1.61 5.59
N TYR A 327 -13.20 0.53 5.09
CA TYR A 327 -14.65 0.39 4.96
C TYR A 327 -15.21 -0.40 6.13
N ALA A 328 -16.44 -0.08 6.54
CA ALA A 328 -17.19 -0.86 7.50
C ALA A 328 -17.40 -2.31 6.99
N ALA A 329 -17.38 -3.28 7.91
CA ALA A 329 -17.64 -4.67 7.56
C ALA A 329 -19.04 -4.86 6.95
N LEU A 330 -19.14 -5.68 5.91
CA LEU A 330 -20.35 -5.88 5.13
C LEU A 330 -20.94 -7.26 5.40
N TYR A 331 -22.11 -7.29 6.05
CA TYR A 331 -22.91 -8.50 6.20
C TYR A 331 -24.05 -8.55 5.19
N LEU A 332 -24.07 -9.61 4.39
CA LEU A 332 -25.10 -9.86 3.37
C LEU A 332 -25.90 -11.10 3.77
N PRO A 333 -27.04 -10.96 4.48
CA PRO A 333 -27.92 -12.09 4.77
C PRO A 333 -28.60 -12.65 3.52
N GLU A 334 -28.72 -11.82 2.48
CA GLU A 334 -29.24 -12.18 1.17
C GLU A 334 -28.30 -11.64 0.09
N VAL A 335 -28.18 -12.37 -1.02
CA VAL A 335 -27.29 -12.05 -2.13
C VAL A 335 -28.05 -12.18 -3.45
N MET A 336 -28.27 -11.06 -4.13
CA MET A 336 -28.79 -11.03 -5.50
C MET A 336 -27.65 -11.17 -6.52
N LEU A 337 -27.70 -12.20 -7.35
CA LEU A 337 -26.77 -12.38 -8.46
C LEU A 337 -27.19 -11.57 -9.69
N PRO A 338 -26.25 -11.22 -10.59
CA PRO A 338 -26.54 -10.40 -11.77
C PRO A 338 -27.51 -11.08 -12.75
N ASN A 339 -27.68 -12.41 -12.70
CA ASN A 339 -28.67 -13.14 -13.50
C ASN A 339 -30.10 -13.09 -12.92
N GLY A 340 -30.33 -12.36 -11.81
CA GLY A 340 -31.63 -12.24 -11.15
C GLY A 340 -31.93 -13.31 -10.10
N THR A 341 -30.97 -14.19 -9.77
CA THR A 341 -31.13 -15.20 -8.73
C THR A 341 -30.88 -14.60 -7.35
N LEU A 342 -31.89 -14.63 -6.48
CA LEU A 342 -31.74 -14.28 -5.06
C LEU A 342 -31.34 -15.51 -4.25
N LEU A 343 -30.23 -15.39 -3.52
CA LEU A 343 -29.72 -16.39 -2.58
C LEU A 343 -30.00 -15.92 -1.15
N THR A 344 -30.49 -16.80 -0.29
CA THR A 344 -30.82 -16.50 1.12
C THR A 344 -30.14 -17.45 2.11
N ASP A 345 -29.88 -18.70 1.71
CA ASP A 345 -29.30 -19.71 2.60
C ASP A 345 -27.86 -20.10 2.26
N PHE A 346 -27.60 -20.42 0.98
CA PHE A 346 -26.29 -20.77 0.45
C PHE A 346 -26.26 -20.57 -1.06
N ASP A 347 -25.06 -20.43 -1.62
CA ASP A 347 -24.81 -20.45 -3.06
C ASP A 347 -24.77 -21.90 -3.57
N PRO A 348 -25.54 -22.27 -4.61
CA PRO A 348 -25.59 -23.64 -5.12
C PRO A 348 -24.29 -24.11 -5.80
N SER A 349 -23.35 -23.21 -6.09
CA SER A 349 -22.00 -23.56 -6.56
C SER A 349 -21.13 -24.11 -5.43
N GLU A 350 -20.04 -24.79 -5.81
CA GLU A 350 -18.98 -25.14 -4.85
C GLU A 350 -18.06 -23.94 -4.64
N GLY A 351 -17.92 -23.52 -3.39
CA GLY A 351 -16.97 -22.49 -2.99
C GLY A 351 -15.60 -23.07 -2.66
N GLY A 352 -14.58 -22.23 -2.64
CA GLY A 352 -13.26 -22.64 -2.19
C GLY A 352 -12.31 -21.47 -2.04
N TRP A 353 -11.03 -21.79 -1.84
CA TRP A 353 -10.01 -20.76 -1.64
C TRP A 353 -9.84 -19.85 -2.86
N HIS A 354 -10.11 -20.33 -4.08
CA HIS A 354 -10.08 -19.56 -5.34
C HIS A 354 -11.37 -19.64 -6.18
N SER A 355 -12.44 -20.25 -5.68
CA SER A 355 -13.66 -20.55 -6.44
C SER A 355 -14.94 -20.13 -5.70
N GLY A 356 -16.06 -20.12 -6.44
CA GLY A 356 -17.40 -19.78 -5.95
C GLY A 356 -18.02 -18.61 -6.70
N THR A 357 -19.32 -18.69 -7.00
CA THR A 357 -20.02 -17.63 -7.75
C THR A 357 -20.06 -16.33 -6.95
N MET A 358 -20.42 -16.38 -5.67
CA MET A 358 -20.41 -15.20 -4.80
C MET A 358 -19.01 -14.57 -4.67
N ARG A 359 -17.93 -15.36 -4.60
CA ARG A 359 -16.55 -14.83 -4.61
C ARG A 359 -16.33 -13.88 -5.79
N GLN A 360 -16.66 -14.33 -6.99
CA GLN A 360 -16.41 -13.58 -8.21
C GLN A 360 -17.40 -12.42 -8.40
N ARG A 361 -18.71 -12.71 -8.37
CA ARG A 361 -19.74 -11.71 -8.69
C ARG A 361 -19.87 -10.65 -7.61
N ILE A 362 -19.79 -11.05 -6.34
CA ILE A 362 -20.05 -10.16 -5.20
C ILE A 362 -18.74 -9.60 -4.64
N GLY A 363 -17.88 -10.46 -4.08
CA GLY A 363 -16.65 -10.01 -3.41
C GLY A 363 -15.74 -9.19 -4.32
N LYS A 364 -15.48 -9.69 -5.53
CA LYS A 364 -14.61 -9.03 -6.51
C LYS A 364 -15.33 -7.95 -7.33
N GLU A 365 -16.32 -8.34 -8.12
CA GLU A 365 -16.90 -7.43 -9.13
C GLU A 365 -17.85 -6.39 -8.52
N LEU A 366 -18.77 -6.78 -7.64
CA LEU A 366 -19.73 -5.84 -7.05
C LEU A 366 -19.09 -4.93 -6.00
N ILE A 367 -18.33 -5.51 -5.07
CA ILE A 367 -17.82 -4.78 -3.90
C ILE A 367 -16.47 -4.12 -4.20
N SER A 368 -15.42 -4.89 -4.51
CA SER A 368 -14.09 -4.28 -4.75
C SER A 368 -14.09 -3.33 -5.95
N HIS A 369 -14.49 -3.80 -7.14
CA HIS A 369 -14.59 -2.89 -8.30
C HIS A 369 -15.72 -1.88 -8.18
N GLY A 370 -16.74 -2.11 -7.36
CA GLY A 370 -17.73 -1.08 -7.04
C GLY A 370 -17.11 0.09 -6.29
N ILE A 371 -16.30 -0.20 -5.27
CA ILE A 371 -15.53 0.81 -4.52
C ILE A 371 -14.56 1.56 -5.47
N ASP A 372 -13.81 0.83 -6.30
CA ASP A 372 -12.84 1.45 -7.21
C ASP A 372 -13.55 2.33 -8.27
N ASN A 373 -14.58 1.80 -8.94
CA ASN A 373 -15.30 2.53 -9.98
C ASN A 373 -16.08 3.75 -9.45
N ALA A 374 -16.66 3.65 -8.25
CA ALA A 374 -17.30 4.80 -7.60
C ALA A 374 -16.30 5.94 -7.35
N ASN A 375 -15.07 5.61 -6.96
CA ASN A 375 -13.98 6.58 -6.82
C ASN A 375 -13.47 7.13 -8.16
N TYR A 376 -13.66 6.41 -9.27
CA TYR A 376 -13.43 6.93 -10.63
C TYR A 376 -14.63 7.69 -11.22
N GLY A 377 -15.77 7.72 -10.52
CA GLY A 377 -16.98 8.42 -10.96
C GLY A 377 -17.67 7.75 -12.13
N ILE A 378 -17.51 6.44 -12.28
CA ILE A 378 -18.27 5.62 -13.23
C ILE A 378 -19.55 5.22 -12.51
N ASN A 379 -20.72 5.64 -12.97
CA ASN A 379 -21.96 5.38 -12.23
C ASN A 379 -22.47 3.93 -12.41
N SER A 380 -22.26 3.34 -13.60
CA SER A 380 -22.72 1.99 -13.91
C SER A 380 -21.82 1.24 -14.90
N SER A 381 -21.90 -0.08 -14.87
CA SER A 381 -21.13 -1.00 -15.71
C SER A 381 -21.89 -2.31 -15.96
N ALA A 382 -21.31 -3.23 -16.75
CA ALA A 382 -21.82 -4.59 -16.84
C ALA A 382 -21.85 -5.28 -15.45
N GLY A 383 -22.84 -6.16 -15.24
CA GLY A 383 -22.99 -6.92 -14.00
C GLY A 383 -22.03 -8.11 -13.86
N GLU A 384 -21.39 -8.52 -14.95
CA GLU A 384 -20.38 -9.57 -14.97
C GLU A 384 -19.11 -9.12 -15.68
N GLY A 385 -17.97 -9.60 -15.19
CA GLY A 385 -16.66 -9.33 -15.75
C GLY A 385 -15.97 -8.12 -15.12
N GLU A 386 -14.66 -8.08 -15.33
CA GLU A 386 -13.74 -7.12 -14.70
C GLU A 386 -13.28 -6.01 -15.67
N GLY A 387 -13.62 -6.12 -16.96
CA GLY A 387 -13.12 -5.24 -18.03
C GLY A 387 -13.64 -3.80 -17.99
N SER A 388 -14.65 -3.51 -17.18
CA SER A 388 -15.17 -2.15 -17.02
C SER A 388 -14.36 -1.29 -16.04
N HIS A 389 -13.47 -1.89 -15.25
CA HIS A 389 -12.61 -1.17 -14.32
C HIS A 389 -11.38 -0.58 -15.07
N PRO A 390 -11.18 0.75 -15.08
CA PRO A 390 -10.16 1.38 -15.91
C PRO A 390 -8.73 1.29 -15.34
N PHE A 391 -8.60 1.08 -14.02
CA PHE A 391 -7.34 0.98 -13.28
C PHE A 391 -6.28 2.06 -13.61
N VAL A 392 -6.70 3.32 -13.77
CA VAL A 392 -5.83 4.44 -14.15
C VAL A 392 -4.92 4.92 -13.01
N VAL A 393 -5.37 4.80 -11.77
CA VAL A 393 -4.60 5.06 -10.54
C VAL A 393 -4.20 3.72 -9.92
N ALA A 394 -3.10 3.68 -9.16
CA ALA A 394 -2.78 2.55 -8.29
C ALA A 394 -3.70 2.51 -7.06
N GLN A 395 -4.99 2.30 -7.32
CA GLN A 395 -6.05 2.10 -6.35
C GLN A 395 -6.42 0.62 -6.29
N LEU A 396 -6.46 0.06 -5.08
CA LEU A 396 -6.78 -1.33 -4.85
C LEU A 396 -7.87 -1.44 -3.78
N ALA A 397 -8.85 -2.30 -3.98
CA ALA A 397 -9.81 -2.72 -2.96
C ALA A 397 -9.49 -4.13 -2.46
N ALA A 398 -8.76 -4.19 -1.34
CA ALA A 398 -8.48 -5.42 -0.63
C ALA A 398 -9.65 -5.85 0.25
N HIS A 399 -10.02 -7.12 0.17
CA HIS A 399 -11.08 -7.67 0.99
C HIS A 399 -10.69 -9.01 1.60
N ASN A 400 -11.20 -9.22 2.81
CA ASN A 400 -11.46 -10.57 3.29
C ASN A 400 -12.87 -10.95 2.85
N SER A 401 -13.06 -12.17 2.38
CA SER A 401 -14.39 -12.66 2.05
C SER A 401 -14.61 -14.11 2.48
N ARG A 402 -15.83 -14.40 2.93
CA ARG A 402 -16.30 -15.77 3.13
C ARG A 402 -17.77 -15.89 2.75
N GLY A 403 -18.15 -17.06 2.27
CA GLY A 403 -19.51 -17.34 1.86
C GLY A 403 -20.01 -18.70 2.32
N LYS A 404 -21.32 -18.88 2.40
CA LYS A 404 -21.95 -20.20 2.57
C LYS A 404 -22.32 -20.76 1.20
N TYR A 405 -21.78 -21.93 0.88
CA TYR A 405 -21.92 -22.62 -0.41
C TYR A 405 -22.51 -24.02 -0.21
N ALA A 406 -22.76 -24.74 -1.32
CA ALA A 406 -23.24 -26.13 -1.30
C ALA A 406 -22.30 -27.06 -0.50
N ASN A 407 -20.99 -26.77 -0.51
CA ASN A 407 -19.96 -27.47 0.25
C ASN A 407 -19.61 -26.81 1.60
N GLY A 408 -20.54 -26.03 2.17
CA GLY A 408 -20.39 -25.41 3.50
C GLY A 408 -19.82 -23.99 3.47
N VAL A 409 -19.36 -23.51 4.63
CA VAL A 409 -18.77 -22.17 4.74
C VAL A 409 -17.34 -22.20 4.20
N GLN A 410 -17.07 -21.38 3.20
CA GLN A 410 -15.78 -21.30 2.52
C GLN A 410 -15.16 -19.92 2.71
N VAL A 411 -13.87 -19.90 3.04
CA VAL A 411 -13.04 -18.69 3.12
C VAL A 411 -12.30 -18.53 1.80
N HIS A 412 -12.24 -17.30 1.31
CA HIS A 412 -11.62 -16.93 0.05
C HIS A 412 -10.26 -16.25 0.31
N GLY A 413 -9.26 -16.55 -0.51
CA GLY A 413 -7.95 -15.89 -0.45
C GLY A 413 -7.12 -16.11 -1.71
N GLY A 414 -5.83 -15.78 -1.61
CA GLY A 414 -4.79 -16.11 -2.59
C GLY A 414 -5.08 -15.67 -4.02
N SER A 415 -5.71 -14.52 -4.23
CA SER A 415 -5.75 -13.92 -5.57
C SER A 415 -5.73 -12.40 -5.53
N GLY A 416 -5.03 -11.78 -6.47
CA GLY A 416 -5.10 -10.35 -6.72
C GLY A 416 -4.85 -10.00 -8.19
N GLY A 417 -5.14 -8.75 -8.55
CA GLY A 417 -4.95 -8.21 -9.88
C GLY A 417 -6.04 -7.20 -10.24
N GLY A 418 -5.72 -6.29 -11.16
CA GLY A 418 -6.70 -5.36 -11.72
C GLY A 418 -7.43 -4.48 -10.69
N GLY A 419 -6.79 -4.11 -9.58
CA GLY A 419 -7.38 -3.32 -8.50
C GLY A 419 -7.98 -4.17 -7.36
N ILE A 420 -7.99 -5.49 -7.45
CA ILE A 420 -8.61 -6.36 -6.43
C ILE A 420 -7.54 -7.12 -5.64
N VAL A 421 -7.77 -7.32 -4.35
CA VAL A 421 -6.98 -8.22 -3.50
C VAL A 421 -7.93 -9.06 -2.65
N THR A 422 -7.92 -10.39 -2.82
CA THR A 422 -8.75 -11.32 -2.05
C THR A 422 -7.86 -12.08 -1.08
N LEU A 423 -8.03 -11.82 0.22
CA LEU A 423 -7.13 -12.26 1.27
C LEU A 423 -7.80 -13.21 2.27
N ASP A 424 -7.13 -14.33 2.54
CA ASP A 424 -7.31 -15.12 3.75
C ASP A 424 -6.32 -14.63 4.82
N ALA A 425 -5.01 -14.77 4.60
CA ALA A 425 -4.01 -14.16 5.46
C ALA A 425 -3.73 -12.72 5.01
N SER A 426 -4.21 -11.75 5.79
CA SER A 426 -4.00 -10.33 5.48
C SER A 426 -2.61 -9.81 5.86
N LEU A 427 -1.74 -10.63 6.45
CA LEU A 427 -0.35 -10.28 6.77
C LEU A 427 0.58 -11.34 6.15
N GLY A 428 1.89 -11.10 6.16
CA GLY A 428 2.85 -12.04 5.63
C GLY A 428 2.85 -12.09 4.11
N ASN A 429 3.20 -13.25 3.56
CA ASN A 429 3.44 -13.36 2.12
C ASN A 429 2.18 -13.30 1.28
N GLU A 430 1.04 -13.81 1.73
CA GLU A 430 -0.19 -13.73 0.94
C GLU A 430 -0.53 -12.27 0.61
N PHE A 431 -0.47 -11.38 1.61
CA PHE A 431 -0.65 -9.94 1.36
C PHE A 431 0.35 -9.40 0.32
N SER A 432 1.66 -9.61 0.54
CA SER A 432 2.69 -9.13 -0.40
C SER A 432 2.54 -9.76 -1.81
N HIS A 433 2.10 -11.00 -1.92
CA HIS A 433 1.93 -11.72 -3.17
C HIS A 433 0.72 -11.21 -3.97
N GLU A 434 -0.45 -11.14 -3.32
CA GLU A 434 -1.69 -10.74 -3.98
C GLU A 434 -1.70 -9.25 -4.31
N VAL A 435 -1.11 -8.42 -3.45
CA VAL A 435 -0.87 -7.01 -3.78
C VAL A 435 0.20 -6.90 -4.88
N GLY A 436 1.22 -7.77 -4.87
CA GLY A 436 2.24 -7.87 -5.91
C GLY A 436 1.67 -8.09 -7.32
N HIS A 437 0.66 -8.94 -7.46
CA HIS A 437 -0.04 -9.16 -8.73
C HIS A 437 -0.68 -7.87 -9.30
N ASN A 438 -1.14 -6.96 -8.44
CA ASN A 438 -1.69 -5.67 -8.87
C ASN A 438 -0.61 -4.74 -9.45
N TYR A 439 0.65 -4.94 -9.06
CA TYR A 439 1.80 -4.20 -9.61
C TYR A 439 2.26 -4.73 -10.97
N GLY A 440 1.58 -5.75 -11.52
CA GLY A 440 1.95 -6.41 -12.77
C GLY A 440 3.00 -7.51 -12.60
N LEU A 441 3.24 -7.97 -11.37
CA LEU A 441 4.15 -9.10 -11.12
C LEU A 441 3.46 -10.44 -11.42
N GLY A 442 4.17 -11.33 -12.10
CA GLY A 442 3.83 -12.75 -12.19
C GLY A 442 4.45 -13.56 -11.04
N HIS A 443 4.40 -14.88 -11.14
CA HIS A 443 5.14 -15.77 -10.22
C HIS A 443 6.60 -15.93 -10.67
N TYR A 444 7.51 -16.14 -9.71
CA TYR A 444 8.93 -16.42 -9.95
C TYR A 444 9.57 -15.43 -10.94
N VAL A 445 9.36 -14.13 -10.70
CA VAL A 445 9.75 -13.05 -11.62
C VAL A 445 11.25 -13.12 -11.90
N ASP A 446 11.59 -13.29 -13.18
CA ASP A 446 12.95 -13.49 -13.70
C ASP A 446 13.74 -14.64 -13.02
N GLY A 447 13.04 -15.71 -12.60
CA GLY A 447 13.63 -16.95 -12.05
C GLY A 447 14.56 -16.69 -10.85
N PHE A 448 15.60 -17.51 -10.69
CA PHE A 448 16.57 -17.38 -9.60
C PHE A 448 17.19 -15.98 -9.51
N SER A 449 17.54 -15.37 -10.65
CA SER A 449 18.20 -14.05 -10.70
C SER A 449 17.34 -12.92 -10.17
N GLY A 450 16.01 -13.00 -10.31
CA GLY A 450 15.08 -11.99 -9.82
C GLY A 450 14.44 -12.35 -8.48
N SER A 451 14.29 -13.64 -8.17
CA SER A 451 13.40 -14.11 -7.10
C SER A 451 14.10 -14.56 -5.81
N VAL A 452 15.43 -14.70 -5.80
CA VAL A 452 16.19 -15.04 -4.59
C VAL A 452 16.93 -13.79 -4.10
N HIS A 453 16.86 -13.49 -2.80
CA HIS A 453 17.68 -12.44 -2.19
C HIS A 453 19.14 -12.88 -2.13
N ARG A 454 20.07 -11.95 -2.38
CA ARG A 454 21.48 -12.29 -2.64
C ARG A 454 22.45 -11.61 -1.66
N SER A 455 23.68 -12.15 -1.60
CA SER A 455 24.82 -11.53 -0.90
C SER A 455 25.35 -10.30 -1.64
N ALA A 456 26.02 -9.40 -0.92
CA ALA A 456 26.37 -8.05 -1.39
C ALA A 456 27.17 -7.98 -2.71
N GLU A 457 28.00 -8.98 -2.99
CA GLU A 457 28.80 -9.07 -4.21
C GLU A 457 27.97 -9.41 -5.45
N GLN A 458 26.80 -10.02 -5.28
CA GLN A 458 25.91 -10.47 -6.35
C GLN A 458 25.03 -9.33 -6.88
N LEU A 459 24.39 -9.56 -8.03
CA LEU A 459 23.23 -8.79 -8.48
C LEU A 459 22.01 -9.12 -7.61
N ASN A 460 20.96 -8.30 -7.66
CA ASN A 460 19.71 -8.51 -6.91
C ASN A 460 19.91 -8.57 -5.38
N SER A 461 20.97 -7.90 -4.87
CA SER A 461 21.25 -7.79 -3.44
C SER A 461 20.85 -6.42 -2.92
N SER A 462 20.11 -6.39 -1.82
CA SER A 462 19.86 -5.18 -1.03
C SER A 462 19.35 -5.55 0.36
N TRP A 463 19.48 -4.63 1.32
CA TRP A 463 18.74 -4.68 2.58
C TRP A 463 17.57 -3.70 2.53
N GLY A 464 16.47 -4.04 3.21
CA GLY A 464 15.38 -3.11 3.43
C GLY A 464 15.77 -1.97 4.38
N TRP A 465 14.99 -0.90 4.40
CA TRP A 465 15.18 0.22 5.31
C TRP A 465 13.87 0.59 5.99
N ASP A 466 13.84 0.51 7.33
CA ASP A 466 12.75 1.07 8.13
C ASP A 466 13.12 2.50 8.51
N SER A 467 12.54 3.46 7.80
CA SER A 467 12.85 4.88 7.97
C SER A 467 12.31 5.50 9.26
N ASP A 468 11.30 4.87 9.86
CA ASP A 468 10.68 5.36 11.10
C ASP A 468 11.41 4.78 12.32
N LYS A 469 11.80 3.50 12.27
CA LYS A 469 12.65 2.86 13.29
C LYS A 469 14.13 3.19 13.14
N ARG A 470 14.53 3.77 12.00
CA ARG A 470 15.93 4.06 11.62
C ARG A 470 16.84 2.83 11.71
N ARG A 471 16.37 1.71 11.17
CA ARG A 471 17.08 0.43 11.20
C ARG A 471 17.06 -0.25 9.84
N PHE A 472 18.14 -0.94 9.51
CA PHE A 472 18.17 -1.80 8.34
C PHE A 472 17.41 -3.09 8.57
N ILE A 473 16.78 -3.60 7.51
CA ILE A 473 16.11 -4.91 7.46
C ILE A 473 16.99 -5.84 6.63
N PRO A 474 17.79 -6.73 7.25
CA PRO A 474 18.62 -7.67 6.51
C PRO A 474 17.76 -8.57 5.61
N ASN A 475 18.31 -8.98 4.46
CA ASN A 475 17.63 -9.84 3.49
C ASN A 475 17.81 -11.35 3.74
N PHE A 476 18.12 -11.71 4.98
CA PHE A 476 18.29 -13.08 5.46
C PHE A 476 17.68 -13.23 6.85
N SER A 477 17.33 -14.47 7.21
CA SER A 477 16.75 -14.80 8.52
C SER A 477 17.70 -14.48 9.69
N PRO A 478 17.20 -14.06 10.86
CA PRO A 478 18.05 -13.90 12.05
C PRO A 478 18.54 -15.24 12.65
N THR A 479 18.07 -16.37 12.13
CA THR A 479 18.38 -17.71 12.63
C THR A 479 19.46 -18.37 11.77
N ARG A 480 20.42 -19.04 12.43
CA ARG A 480 21.49 -19.80 11.77
C ARG A 480 21.01 -21.22 11.49
N THR A 481 20.61 -21.49 10.25
CA THR A 481 20.17 -22.83 9.79
C THR A 481 21.20 -23.51 8.89
N ASN A 482 22.17 -22.75 8.36
CA ASN A 482 23.13 -23.15 7.33
C ASN A 482 22.47 -23.66 6.03
N GLU A 483 21.21 -23.33 5.81
CA GLU A 483 20.50 -23.69 4.59
C GLU A 483 20.79 -22.69 3.46
N ASP A 484 20.95 -23.21 2.25
CA ASP A 484 20.98 -22.42 1.04
C ASP A 484 19.57 -21.97 0.64
N ALA A 485 19.48 -20.83 -0.06
CA ALA A 485 18.26 -20.39 -0.73
C ALA A 485 18.33 -20.77 -2.21
N CYS A 486 17.62 -21.82 -2.60
CA CYS A 486 17.68 -22.38 -3.96
C CYS A 486 16.37 -22.20 -4.73
N LEU A 487 16.49 -21.89 -6.03
CA LEU A 487 15.39 -21.86 -6.99
C LEU A 487 15.93 -22.36 -8.35
N ASP A 488 15.17 -23.21 -9.04
CA ASP A 488 15.52 -23.76 -10.37
C ASP A 488 16.92 -24.37 -10.47
N GLY A 489 17.36 -25.09 -9.43
CA GLY A 489 18.67 -25.75 -9.38
C GLY A 489 19.86 -24.83 -9.12
N GLN A 490 19.65 -23.52 -8.97
CA GLN A 490 20.65 -22.55 -8.54
C GLN A 490 20.46 -22.19 -7.07
N CYS A 491 21.54 -21.87 -6.35
CA CYS A 491 21.53 -21.64 -4.91
C CYS A 491 22.32 -20.40 -4.50
N GLN A 492 21.82 -19.69 -3.49
CA GLN A 492 22.52 -18.67 -2.72
C GLN A 492 22.97 -19.31 -1.39
N PRO A 493 24.29 -19.44 -1.14
CA PRO A 493 24.80 -19.88 0.15
C PRO A 493 24.42 -18.89 1.28
N PRO A 494 24.26 -19.36 2.53
CA PRO A 494 23.88 -18.52 3.66
C PRO A 494 24.98 -17.53 4.08
N PHE A 495 24.58 -16.40 4.67
CA PHE A 495 25.50 -15.42 5.29
C PHE A 495 25.77 -15.78 6.76
N ASP A 496 26.98 -16.23 7.09
CA ASP A 496 27.32 -16.71 8.44
C ASP A 496 26.31 -17.75 8.99
N GLY A 497 25.86 -18.65 8.12
CA GLY A 497 24.86 -19.67 8.43
C GLY A 497 23.41 -19.17 8.42
N ARG A 498 23.15 -17.90 8.12
CA ARG A 498 21.79 -17.35 7.98
C ARG A 498 21.28 -17.45 6.55
N LYS A 499 20.16 -18.15 6.38
CA LYS A 499 19.51 -18.35 5.08
C LYS A 499 18.97 -17.04 4.50
N PHE A 500 19.25 -16.78 3.23
CA PHE A 500 18.67 -15.66 2.49
C PHE A 500 17.16 -15.83 2.24
N GLY A 501 16.46 -14.71 2.09
CA GLY A 501 15.03 -14.69 1.76
C GLY A 501 14.73 -15.00 0.30
N PHE A 502 13.44 -15.07 -0.01
CA PHE A 502 12.91 -15.12 -1.37
C PHE A 502 11.97 -13.94 -1.60
N ASP A 503 11.80 -13.57 -2.87
CA ASP A 503 10.80 -12.60 -3.30
C ASP A 503 9.38 -13.04 -2.92
N ALA A 504 8.49 -12.06 -2.74
CA ALA A 504 7.09 -12.32 -2.40
C ALA A 504 6.36 -13.19 -3.45
N MET A 505 6.81 -13.15 -4.70
CA MET A 505 6.26 -13.91 -5.82
C MET A 505 6.87 -15.30 -6.01
N ALA A 506 7.75 -15.73 -5.10
CA ALA A 506 8.49 -16.98 -5.20
C ALA A 506 8.52 -17.77 -3.88
N GLY A 507 7.44 -17.71 -3.11
CA GLY A 507 7.31 -18.43 -1.83
C GLY A 507 8.12 -17.80 -0.69
N GLY A 508 8.42 -16.50 -0.78
CA GLY A 508 9.04 -15.76 0.31
C GLY A 508 8.17 -15.69 1.57
N SER A 509 8.78 -15.17 2.63
CA SER A 509 8.11 -14.92 3.90
C SER A 509 8.78 -13.75 4.61
N PRO A 510 8.09 -13.09 5.55
CA PRO A 510 8.72 -12.12 6.44
C PRO A 510 9.94 -12.74 7.14
N LEU A 511 11.03 -11.98 7.24
CA LEU A 511 12.30 -12.50 7.76
C LEU A 511 12.36 -12.52 9.29
N SER A 512 11.58 -11.67 9.95
CA SER A 512 11.43 -11.62 11.40
C SER A 512 10.11 -10.93 11.78
N GLY A 513 9.78 -10.87 13.07
CA GLY A 513 8.63 -10.10 13.55
C GLY A 513 8.78 -8.58 13.47
N ALA A 514 9.97 -8.05 13.10
CA ALA A 514 10.19 -6.60 13.04
C ALA A 514 9.47 -5.91 11.87
N ASN A 515 9.23 -6.65 10.79
CA ASN A 515 8.37 -6.29 9.66
C ASN A 515 7.64 -7.55 9.21
N ARG A 516 6.31 -7.53 9.24
CA ARG A 516 5.45 -8.71 9.02
C ARG A 516 5.10 -8.93 7.55
N PHE A 517 5.78 -8.27 6.62
CA PHE A 517 5.60 -8.45 5.18
C PHE A 517 6.87 -9.00 4.54
N THR A 518 6.69 -9.70 3.42
CA THR A 518 7.83 -10.24 2.68
C THR A 518 8.54 -9.09 1.98
N LEU A 519 9.86 -9.03 2.16
CA LEU A 519 10.70 -8.05 1.47
C LEU A 519 10.78 -8.42 -0.02
N TYR A 520 10.32 -7.53 -0.91
CA TYR A 520 10.52 -7.68 -2.35
C TYR A 520 12.01 -7.64 -2.70
N THR A 521 12.43 -8.43 -3.68
CA THR A 521 13.80 -8.33 -4.20
C THR A 521 13.99 -7.02 -4.99
N PRO A 522 15.24 -6.57 -5.19
CA PRO A 522 15.51 -5.42 -6.06
C PRO A 522 14.86 -5.48 -7.43
N ASN A 523 14.83 -6.65 -8.06
CA ASN A 523 14.19 -6.84 -9.35
C ASN A 523 12.68 -6.53 -9.30
N SER A 524 11.97 -7.13 -8.34
CA SER A 524 10.54 -6.87 -8.15
C SER A 524 10.29 -5.41 -7.73
N ALA A 525 11.09 -4.86 -6.82
CA ALA A 525 10.97 -3.46 -6.40
C ALA A 525 11.13 -2.49 -7.59
N ALA A 526 12.06 -2.75 -8.52
CA ALA A 526 12.21 -1.95 -9.73
C ALA A 526 10.97 -2.02 -10.64
N ILE A 527 10.33 -3.18 -10.77
CA ILE A 527 9.08 -3.35 -11.53
C ILE A 527 7.93 -2.61 -10.84
N ILE A 528 7.80 -2.75 -9.51
CA ILE A 528 6.80 -2.07 -8.69
C ILE A 528 6.96 -0.54 -8.81
N GLN A 529 8.19 -0.03 -8.78
CA GLN A 529 8.44 1.41 -8.98
C GLN A 529 7.92 1.88 -10.35
N ARG A 530 8.28 1.18 -11.43
CA ARG A 530 7.80 1.52 -12.79
C ARG A 530 6.28 1.43 -12.89
N PHE A 531 5.65 0.48 -12.19
CA PHE A 531 4.20 0.41 -12.11
C PHE A 531 3.62 1.69 -11.51
N PHE A 532 4.13 2.15 -10.36
CA PHE A 532 3.64 3.39 -9.75
C PHE A 532 3.88 4.61 -10.63
N GLU A 533 5.05 4.71 -11.27
CA GLU A 533 5.37 5.80 -12.21
C GLU A 533 4.46 5.81 -13.45
N SER A 534 3.94 4.65 -13.85
CA SER A 534 3.02 4.51 -14.99
C SER A 534 1.58 4.96 -14.67
N LYS A 535 1.22 5.04 -13.38
CA LYS A 535 -0.15 5.32 -12.94
C LYS A 535 -0.37 6.82 -12.74
N ALA A 536 -1.61 7.25 -12.94
CA ALA A 536 -2.05 8.55 -12.47
C ALA A 536 -2.21 8.52 -10.93
N VAL A 537 -2.40 9.69 -10.34
CA VAL A 537 -2.74 9.89 -8.93
C VAL A 537 -3.94 10.82 -8.84
N PHE A 538 -4.79 10.61 -7.82
CA PHE A 538 -5.81 11.61 -7.46
C PHE A 538 -5.11 12.84 -6.89
N ASP A 539 -5.41 14.02 -7.42
CA ASP A 539 -4.73 15.26 -7.07
C ASP A 539 -5.72 16.44 -7.03
N ALA A 540 -6.07 16.85 -5.81
CA ALA A 540 -6.98 17.96 -5.57
C ALA A 540 -6.46 19.31 -6.09
N ASN A 541 -5.14 19.45 -6.26
CA ASN A 541 -4.50 20.67 -6.74
C ASN A 541 -4.35 20.68 -8.27
N SER A 542 -4.65 19.56 -8.94
CA SER A 542 -4.65 19.48 -10.41
C SER A 542 -5.95 20.06 -10.99
N ALA A 543 -5.83 20.77 -12.10
CA ALA A 543 -6.98 21.30 -12.85
C ALA A 543 -7.97 20.19 -13.27
N THR A 544 -7.46 18.99 -13.55
CA THR A 544 -8.26 17.82 -13.96
C THR A 544 -8.68 16.92 -12.79
N GLY A 545 -8.21 17.20 -11.56
CA GLY A 545 -8.38 16.32 -10.40
C GLY A 545 -7.44 15.12 -10.36
N PHE A 546 -6.58 14.97 -11.37
CA PHE A 546 -5.58 13.90 -11.45
C PHE A 546 -4.26 14.43 -11.97
N SER A 547 -3.17 13.80 -11.57
CA SER A 547 -1.83 14.08 -12.09
C SER A 547 -1.17 12.77 -12.53
N LYS A 548 -0.29 12.81 -13.52
CA LYS A 548 0.50 11.66 -13.98
C LYS A 548 1.93 12.08 -14.26
N TRP A 549 2.87 11.17 -13.97
CA TRP A 549 4.27 11.41 -14.23
C TRP A 549 4.58 11.49 -15.73
N SER A 550 5.35 12.52 -16.10
CA SER A 550 5.96 12.66 -17.43
C SER A 550 7.46 12.46 -17.31
N SER A 551 7.97 11.35 -17.84
CA SER A 551 9.41 11.08 -17.86
C SER A 551 10.19 12.05 -18.77
N ALA A 552 9.50 12.70 -19.71
CA ALA A 552 10.11 13.68 -20.61
C ALA A 552 10.45 15.01 -19.90
N THR A 553 9.58 15.44 -18.98
CA THR A 553 9.76 16.69 -18.22
C THR A 553 10.22 16.46 -16.78
N ALA A 554 10.22 15.19 -16.33
CA ALA A 554 10.49 14.76 -14.96
C ALA A 554 9.59 15.46 -13.93
N ARG A 555 8.29 15.57 -14.24
CA ARG A 555 7.29 16.25 -13.40
C ARG A 555 5.96 15.51 -13.40
N MET A 556 5.16 15.76 -12.37
CA MET A 556 3.73 15.41 -12.37
C MET A 556 2.98 16.46 -13.19
N GLU A 557 2.21 16.02 -14.18
CA GLU A 557 1.43 16.86 -15.09
C GLU A 557 -0.07 16.49 -15.00
N PRO A 558 -1.00 17.42 -15.28
CA PRO A 558 -2.43 17.13 -15.24
C PRO A 558 -2.80 15.95 -16.16
N TYR A 559 -3.55 14.98 -15.61
CA TYR A 559 -4.05 13.82 -16.33
C TYR A 559 -5.56 13.95 -16.53
N GLN A 560 -6.05 13.88 -17.76
CA GLN A 560 -7.49 13.94 -18.03
C GLN A 560 -8.11 12.54 -17.93
N HIS A 561 -8.72 12.25 -16.78
CA HIS A 561 -9.55 11.06 -16.62
C HIS A 561 -10.84 11.18 -17.43
N THR A 562 -11.25 10.08 -18.05
CA THR A 562 -12.44 10.04 -18.91
C THR A 562 -13.28 8.79 -18.65
N ILE A 563 -14.60 8.94 -18.77
CA ILE A 563 -15.59 7.86 -18.66
C ILE A 563 -16.44 7.81 -19.93
N GLU A 564 -17.15 6.71 -20.18
CA GLU A 564 -18.15 6.67 -21.27
C GLU A 564 -19.31 7.62 -20.91
N GLY A 565 -19.54 8.64 -21.75
CA GLY A 565 -20.61 9.62 -21.57
C GLY A 565 -21.73 9.53 -22.61
N ILE A 566 -21.56 8.71 -23.64
CA ILE A 566 -22.58 8.44 -24.66
C ILE A 566 -22.79 6.94 -24.75
N GLU A 567 -24.04 6.50 -24.56
CA GLU A 567 -24.40 5.10 -24.79
C GLU A 567 -24.25 4.73 -26.25
N LYS A 568 -23.60 3.58 -26.47
CA LYS A 568 -23.32 3.06 -27.81
C LYS A 568 -23.70 1.61 -27.96
N ILE A 569 -24.05 1.24 -29.20
CA ILE A 569 -24.29 -0.15 -29.60
C ILE A 569 -23.62 -0.45 -30.93
N ASP A 570 -23.02 -1.64 -31.06
CA ASP A 570 -22.66 -2.19 -32.36
C ASP A 570 -23.91 -2.81 -32.99
N ALA A 571 -24.45 -2.19 -34.04
CA ALA A 571 -25.64 -2.66 -34.73
C ALA A 571 -25.45 -4.08 -35.28
N PRO A 572 -26.41 -5.00 -35.04
CA PRO A 572 -26.40 -6.31 -35.67
C PRO A 572 -26.70 -6.15 -37.17
N MET A 573 -26.16 -7.06 -38.00
CA MET A 573 -26.18 -6.89 -39.46
C MET A 573 -27.58 -6.93 -40.07
N ASP A 574 -28.53 -7.57 -39.38
CA ASP A 574 -29.96 -7.65 -39.73
C ASP A 574 -30.76 -6.40 -39.32
N ALA A 575 -30.23 -5.55 -38.43
CA ALA A 575 -30.86 -4.29 -38.03
C ALA A 575 -30.49 -3.10 -38.94
N LEU A 576 -29.72 -3.30 -40.00
CA LEU A 576 -29.23 -2.21 -40.88
C LEU A 576 -30.26 -1.69 -41.90
N SER A 577 -31.55 -1.91 -41.60
CA SER A 577 -32.69 -1.29 -42.28
C SER A 577 -33.05 0.05 -41.63
N GLU A 578 -33.86 0.87 -42.33
CA GLU A 578 -34.32 2.16 -41.79
C GLU A 578 -35.08 1.99 -40.47
N ALA A 579 -35.98 1.01 -40.38
CA ALA A 579 -36.72 0.71 -39.15
C ALA A 579 -35.80 0.19 -38.03
N GLY A 580 -34.85 -0.69 -38.36
CA GLY A 580 -33.92 -1.25 -37.38
C GLY A 580 -32.96 -0.21 -36.81
N LEU A 581 -32.34 0.62 -37.66
CA LEU A 581 -31.49 1.72 -37.21
C LEU A 581 -32.28 2.80 -36.48
N SER A 582 -33.52 3.08 -36.87
CA SER A 582 -34.39 4.02 -36.14
C SER A 582 -34.65 3.54 -34.71
N ALA A 583 -34.97 2.25 -34.54
CA ALA A 583 -35.15 1.66 -33.21
C ALA A 583 -33.88 1.76 -32.36
N LEU A 584 -32.71 1.44 -32.92
CA LEU A 584 -31.44 1.59 -32.21
C LEU A 584 -31.12 3.06 -31.88
N LEU A 585 -31.41 4.00 -32.78
CA LEU A 585 -31.12 5.43 -32.56
C LEU A 585 -32.10 6.09 -31.58
N ALA A 586 -33.27 5.52 -31.34
CA ALA A 586 -34.17 5.96 -30.26
C ALA A 586 -33.54 5.69 -28.88
N ASP A 587 -32.81 4.59 -28.80
CA ASP A 587 -32.31 3.99 -27.56
C ASP A 587 -30.85 4.39 -27.26
N TYR A 588 -30.01 4.47 -28.29
CA TYR A 588 -28.57 4.74 -28.15
C TYR A 588 -28.18 6.08 -28.75
N GLY A 589 -27.28 6.79 -28.06
CA GLY A 589 -26.75 8.07 -28.57
C GLY A 589 -25.84 7.86 -29.79
N LEU A 590 -25.14 6.71 -29.84
CA LEU A 590 -24.30 6.30 -30.95
C LEU A 590 -24.60 4.87 -31.41
N VAL A 591 -24.94 4.70 -32.68
CA VAL A 591 -25.01 3.39 -33.32
C VAL A 591 -23.76 3.19 -34.17
N ARG A 592 -23.01 2.10 -33.95
CA ARG A 592 -21.84 1.74 -34.73
C ARG A 592 -22.12 0.54 -35.63
N VAL A 593 -21.83 0.65 -36.90
CA VAL A 593 -21.93 -0.42 -37.90
C VAL A 593 -20.52 -0.90 -38.22
N ALA A 594 -20.09 -1.97 -37.55
CA ALA A 594 -18.76 -2.56 -37.75
C ALA A 594 -18.87 -3.82 -38.63
N MET A 595 -18.20 -3.81 -39.79
CA MET A 595 -18.25 -4.90 -40.77
C MET A 595 -16.87 -5.48 -41.05
N TRP A 596 -16.77 -6.79 -41.23
CA TRP A 596 -15.56 -7.53 -41.62
C TRP A 596 -15.94 -8.79 -42.39
N ASP A 597 -14.95 -9.52 -42.89
CA ASP A 597 -15.21 -10.78 -43.62
C ASP A 597 -15.90 -11.80 -42.70
N GLY A 598 -17.14 -12.18 -43.06
CA GLY A 598 -18.01 -13.02 -42.22
C GLY A 598 -19.03 -12.26 -41.36
N ARG A 599 -18.93 -10.92 -41.25
CA ARG A 599 -19.94 -10.04 -40.64
C ARG A 599 -20.18 -8.82 -41.54
N TRP A 600 -21.03 -9.00 -42.54
CA TRP A 600 -21.24 -8.03 -43.62
C TRP A 600 -22.69 -8.03 -44.08
N THR A 601 -23.19 -6.86 -44.51
CA THR A 601 -24.44 -6.73 -45.26
C THR A 601 -24.23 -5.88 -46.50
N ARG A 602 -25.06 -6.08 -47.52
CA ARG A 602 -24.97 -5.32 -48.77
C ARG A 602 -25.46 -3.88 -48.62
N ASP A 603 -26.55 -3.66 -47.89
CA ASP A 603 -27.26 -2.39 -47.88
C ASP A 603 -27.39 -1.87 -46.43
N ILE A 604 -27.03 -0.61 -46.21
CA ILE A 604 -27.16 0.11 -44.93
C ILE A 604 -28.10 1.28 -45.16
N ARG A 605 -29.30 1.25 -44.57
CA ARG A 605 -30.33 2.26 -44.81
C ARG A 605 -30.56 3.11 -43.57
N VAL A 606 -30.01 4.32 -43.58
CA VAL A 606 -30.10 5.27 -42.45
C VAL A 606 -31.48 5.94 -42.45
N PRO A 607 -32.18 6.02 -41.30
CA PRO A 607 -33.47 6.69 -41.24
C PRO A 607 -33.36 8.17 -41.58
N VAL A 608 -34.45 8.76 -42.07
CA VAL A 608 -34.52 10.19 -42.35
C VAL A 608 -34.22 10.99 -41.07
N ALA A 609 -33.40 12.03 -41.19
CA ALA A 609 -33.13 12.94 -40.07
C ALA A 609 -34.41 13.68 -39.67
N SER A 610 -34.69 13.74 -38.37
CA SER A 610 -35.94 14.25 -37.81
C SER A 610 -35.70 14.81 -36.40
N ALA A 611 -36.69 15.50 -35.84
CA ALA A 611 -36.62 15.96 -34.45
C ALA A 611 -36.32 14.82 -33.46
N ASP A 612 -36.80 13.61 -33.73
CA ASP A 612 -36.68 12.45 -32.85
C ASP A 612 -35.25 11.89 -32.79
N ASN A 613 -34.48 12.00 -33.88
CA ASN A 613 -33.08 11.54 -33.92
C ASN A 613 -32.07 12.68 -33.90
N ARG A 614 -32.50 13.92 -33.65
CA ARG A 614 -31.60 15.07 -33.54
C ARG A 614 -30.55 14.84 -32.45
N GLY A 615 -29.28 15.02 -32.81
CA GLY A 615 -28.12 14.78 -31.94
C GLY A 615 -27.68 13.33 -31.84
N ARG A 616 -28.44 12.37 -32.41
CA ARG A 616 -28.04 10.97 -32.49
C ARG A 616 -27.02 10.76 -33.60
N SER A 617 -26.19 9.74 -33.41
CA SER A 617 -25.06 9.52 -34.28
C SER A 617 -24.93 8.10 -34.81
N LEU A 618 -24.35 7.98 -35.99
CA LEU A 618 -24.07 6.73 -36.69
C LEU A 618 -22.60 6.70 -37.12
N THR A 619 -21.85 5.68 -36.73
CA THR A 619 -20.48 5.43 -37.24
C THR A 619 -20.46 4.18 -38.09
N ILE A 620 -19.87 4.23 -39.28
CA ILE A 620 -19.68 3.07 -40.17
C ILE A 620 -18.19 2.77 -40.22
N ASP A 621 -17.82 1.53 -39.91
CA ASP A 621 -16.45 1.01 -39.86
C ASP A 621 -16.37 -0.28 -40.71
N HIS A 622 -15.94 -0.15 -41.96
CA HIS A 622 -16.06 -1.21 -42.97
C HIS A 622 -14.72 -1.86 -43.31
N GLY A 623 -14.45 -3.04 -42.76
CA GLY A 623 -13.27 -3.85 -43.01
C GLY A 623 -13.47 -5.03 -43.97
N ALA A 624 -14.70 -5.26 -44.46
CA ALA A 624 -15.03 -6.41 -45.32
C ALA A 624 -14.50 -6.24 -46.76
N GLY A 625 -14.19 -7.37 -47.41
CA GLY A 625 -13.71 -7.42 -48.80
C GLY A 625 -14.79 -7.10 -49.84
N TYR A 626 -16.07 -7.35 -49.53
CA TYR A 626 -17.19 -6.94 -50.37
C TYR A 626 -17.64 -5.50 -50.06
N ASN A 627 -17.99 -4.75 -51.10
CA ASN A 627 -18.51 -3.38 -50.94
C ASN A 627 -19.97 -3.39 -50.45
N SER A 628 -20.33 -2.41 -49.64
CA SER A 628 -21.72 -2.14 -49.23
C SER A 628 -22.24 -0.83 -49.85
N ARG A 629 -23.55 -0.61 -49.77
CA ARG A 629 -24.23 0.62 -50.21
C ARG A 629 -24.86 1.29 -49.00
N LEU A 630 -24.43 2.52 -48.73
CA LEU A 630 -24.99 3.38 -47.69
C LEU A 630 -26.04 4.32 -48.30
N PHE A 631 -27.28 4.20 -47.83
CA PHE A 631 -28.38 5.09 -48.18
C PHE A 631 -28.56 6.11 -47.05
N ILE A 632 -28.18 7.36 -47.29
CA ILE A 632 -28.20 8.45 -46.29
C ILE A 632 -28.50 9.79 -46.98
N ASN A 633 -29.34 10.64 -46.37
CA ASN A 633 -29.79 11.93 -46.95
C ASN A 633 -30.34 11.83 -48.38
N GLY A 634 -31.06 10.73 -48.69
CA GLY A 634 -31.59 10.48 -50.04
C GLY A 634 -30.52 10.16 -51.10
N LYS A 635 -29.26 9.96 -50.71
CA LYS A 635 -28.14 9.59 -51.59
C LYS A 635 -27.69 8.16 -51.34
N GLU A 636 -27.13 7.54 -52.37
CA GLU A 636 -26.45 6.24 -52.28
C GLU A 636 -24.93 6.47 -52.37
N ILE A 637 -24.19 5.92 -51.41
CA ILE A 637 -22.73 5.99 -51.30
C ILE A 637 -22.17 4.58 -51.26
N VAL A 638 -21.17 4.29 -52.11
CA VAL A 638 -20.45 3.01 -52.05
C VAL A 638 -19.48 3.03 -50.87
N VAL A 639 -19.61 2.03 -50.00
CA VAL A 639 -18.78 1.80 -48.82
C VAL A 639 -17.82 0.65 -49.13
N ASN A 640 -16.53 0.95 -49.22
CA ASN A 640 -15.47 0.00 -49.54
C ASN A 640 -14.59 -0.30 -48.32
N ARG A 641 -13.70 -1.30 -48.46
CA ARG A 641 -12.74 -1.67 -47.40
C ARG A 641 -11.91 -0.46 -46.95
N GLY A 642 -11.90 -0.20 -45.64
CA GLY A 642 -11.25 0.95 -45.01
C GLY A 642 -12.15 2.18 -44.85
N PHE A 643 -13.40 2.13 -45.29
CA PHE A 643 -14.35 3.23 -45.06
C PHE A 643 -14.66 3.37 -43.57
N LYS A 644 -14.32 4.53 -43.01
CA LYS A 644 -14.57 4.86 -41.60
C LYS A 644 -15.08 6.29 -41.47
N LYS A 645 -16.39 6.46 -41.33
CA LYS A 645 -17.05 7.78 -41.23
C LYS A 645 -18.10 7.81 -40.14
N SER A 646 -18.32 8.99 -39.56
CA SER A 646 -19.36 9.23 -38.57
C SER A 646 -20.31 10.31 -39.05
N PHE A 647 -21.58 10.18 -38.69
CA PHE A 647 -22.65 11.10 -39.06
C PHE A 647 -23.48 11.43 -37.82
N THR A 648 -23.87 12.69 -37.66
CA THR A 648 -24.79 13.13 -36.59
C THR A 648 -25.98 13.83 -37.23
N SER A 649 -27.19 13.47 -36.81
CA SER A 649 -28.41 14.13 -37.28
C SER A 649 -28.54 15.52 -36.64
N ASP A 650 -28.71 16.55 -37.45
CA ASP A 650 -29.06 17.90 -36.97
C ASP A 650 -30.58 18.10 -36.80
N GLY A 651 -31.36 17.05 -37.11
CA GLY A 651 -32.83 17.04 -37.12
C GLY A 651 -33.47 17.33 -38.49
N GLN A 652 -32.65 17.64 -39.51
CA GLN A 652 -33.07 17.86 -40.90
C GLN A 652 -32.24 17.02 -41.88
N SER A 653 -30.95 16.82 -41.60
CA SER A 653 -30.01 16.03 -42.37
C SER A 653 -28.99 15.32 -41.47
N TRP A 654 -28.38 14.25 -41.98
CA TRP A 654 -27.23 13.61 -41.36
C TRP A 654 -25.95 14.30 -41.80
N VAL A 655 -25.27 14.98 -40.88
CA VAL A 655 -24.05 15.72 -41.15
C VAL A 655 -22.85 14.82 -40.88
N GLU A 656 -21.94 14.69 -41.86
CA GLU A 656 -20.67 13.99 -41.64
C GLU A 656 -19.83 14.76 -40.62
N VAL A 657 -19.34 14.06 -39.60
CA VAL A 657 -18.56 14.62 -38.50
C VAL A 657 -17.27 13.82 -38.32
N SER A 658 -16.31 14.42 -37.60
CA SER A 658 -15.15 13.70 -37.10
C SER A 658 -15.58 12.48 -36.27
N PRO A 659 -14.71 11.45 -36.14
CA PRO A 659 -14.99 10.30 -35.29
C PRO A 659 -15.45 10.74 -33.90
N ILE A 660 -16.58 10.20 -33.46
CA ILE A 660 -17.22 10.59 -32.22
C ILE A 660 -16.46 9.93 -31.07
N ASP A 661 -15.89 10.76 -30.20
CA ASP A 661 -15.37 10.31 -28.92
C ASP A 661 -16.55 10.13 -27.96
N THR A 662 -16.82 8.89 -27.56
CA THR A 662 -17.86 8.58 -26.57
C THR A 662 -17.41 8.89 -25.15
N LYS A 663 -16.14 9.25 -24.96
CA LYS A 663 -15.58 9.53 -23.65
C LYS A 663 -15.73 10.99 -23.28
N VAL A 664 -16.08 11.23 -22.02
CA VAL A 664 -16.20 12.57 -21.43
C VAL A 664 -15.27 12.72 -20.24
N ALA A 665 -14.76 13.92 -20.03
CA ALA A 665 -13.91 14.21 -18.89
C ALA A 665 -14.66 14.03 -17.57
N ARG A 666 -14.03 13.38 -16.59
CA ARG A 666 -14.64 13.12 -15.27
C ARG A 666 -13.67 13.54 -14.17
N LYS A 667 -14.11 14.47 -13.33
CA LYS A 667 -13.30 15.07 -12.25
C LYS A 667 -14.08 14.98 -10.92
N PRO A 668 -13.46 14.53 -9.82
CA PRO A 668 -14.08 14.60 -8.50
C PRO A 668 -14.40 16.03 -8.08
N GLU A 669 -15.54 16.22 -7.43
CA GLU A 669 -15.89 17.47 -6.76
C GLU A 669 -15.22 17.56 -5.38
N GLN A 670 -15.22 16.46 -4.63
CA GLN A 670 -14.56 16.37 -3.33
C GLN A 670 -13.51 15.27 -3.29
N PHE A 671 -12.44 15.54 -2.56
CA PHE A 671 -11.27 14.68 -2.45
C PHE A 671 -11.06 14.24 -1.00
N GLY A 672 -10.94 12.93 -0.80
CA GLY A 672 -10.57 12.37 0.50
C GLY A 672 -11.57 12.65 1.60
N VAL A 673 -12.86 12.54 1.30
CA VAL A 673 -13.96 12.72 2.26
C VAL A 673 -14.54 11.37 2.67
N PRO A 674 -15.20 11.25 3.84
CA PRO A 674 -15.98 10.06 4.16
C PRO A 674 -17.10 9.84 3.14
N VAL A 675 -17.19 8.63 2.59
CA VAL A 675 -18.14 8.27 1.53
C VAL A 675 -19.10 7.18 1.96
N THR A 676 -20.35 7.32 1.52
CA THR A 676 -21.36 6.27 1.50
C THR A 676 -21.47 5.77 0.07
N THR A 677 -20.89 4.60 -0.19
CA THR A 677 -20.86 3.97 -1.53
C THR A 677 -22.09 3.10 -1.70
N LEU A 678 -22.92 3.46 -2.68
CA LEU A 678 -24.13 2.74 -3.04
C LEU A 678 -23.81 1.78 -4.18
N VAL A 679 -24.13 0.50 -3.99
CA VAL A 679 -23.87 -0.56 -4.97
C VAL A 679 -25.09 -1.45 -5.16
N GLY A 680 -25.21 -2.04 -6.35
CA GLY A 680 -26.23 -3.05 -6.62
C GLY A 680 -26.36 -3.41 -8.08
N TYR A 681 -27.41 -4.16 -8.40
CA TYR A 681 -27.75 -4.58 -9.74
C TYR A 681 -29.09 -4.00 -10.18
N TYR A 682 -29.22 -3.70 -11.47
CA TYR A 682 -30.48 -3.22 -12.03
C TYR A 682 -30.67 -3.71 -13.47
N ASP A 683 -31.92 -3.99 -13.82
CA ASP A 683 -32.33 -4.23 -15.20
C ASP A 683 -33.11 -3.04 -15.73
N PRO A 684 -32.54 -2.26 -16.67
CA PRO A 684 -33.26 -1.18 -17.35
C PRO A 684 -34.54 -1.63 -18.05
N GLN A 685 -34.59 -2.88 -18.52
CA GLN A 685 -35.77 -3.45 -19.20
C GLN A 685 -36.79 -4.03 -18.21
N GLY A 686 -36.47 -4.14 -16.92
CA GLY A 686 -37.35 -4.69 -15.90
C GLY A 686 -37.70 -6.17 -16.08
N SER A 687 -36.92 -6.94 -16.84
CA SER A 687 -37.10 -8.38 -17.04
C SER A 687 -36.49 -9.22 -15.91
N LEU A 688 -35.45 -8.71 -15.26
CA LEU A 688 -34.80 -9.27 -14.07
C LEU A 688 -35.05 -8.39 -12.84
N PRO A 689 -35.07 -8.97 -11.63
CA PRO A 689 -35.32 -8.22 -10.40
C PRO A 689 -34.12 -7.35 -10.00
N SER A 690 -34.26 -6.03 -10.14
CA SER A 690 -33.29 -5.05 -9.64
C SER A 690 -33.15 -5.11 -8.12
N TYR A 691 -31.95 -4.85 -7.61
CA TYR A 691 -31.63 -4.98 -6.18
C TYR A 691 -30.55 -4.00 -5.73
N ILE A 692 -30.84 -3.24 -4.67
CA ILE A 692 -29.91 -2.34 -4.00
C ILE A 692 -29.33 -3.06 -2.77
N TYR A 693 -28.01 -3.14 -2.67
CA TYR A 693 -27.33 -3.72 -1.51
C TYR A 693 -27.28 -2.74 -0.33
N PRO A 694 -27.01 -3.21 0.89
CA PRO A 694 -26.68 -2.30 2.00
C PRO A 694 -25.57 -1.32 1.59
N ALA A 695 -25.68 -0.08 2.05
CA ALA A 695 -24.67 0.93 1.76
C ALA A 695 -23.31 0.53 2.35
N LEU A 696 -22.24 0.79 1.61
CA LEU A 696 -20.88 0.65 2.10
C LEU A 696 -20.45 2.00 2.67
N HIS A 697 -19.72 2.00 3.79
CA HIS A 697 -19.26 3.24 4.42
C HIS A 697 -17.74 3.23 4.51
N GLY A 698 -17.09 4.18 3.85
CA GLY A 698 -15.64 4.32 3.78
C GLY A 698 -15.16 5.65 4.36
N ALA A 699 -14.01 5.66 5.03
CA ALA A 699 -13.46 6.86 5.67
C ALA A 699 -12.83 7.87 4.69
N TYR A 700 -12.43 7.43 3.50
CA TYR A 700 -11.75 8.25 2.49
C TYR A 700 -12.15 7.85 1.06
N GLY A 701 -12.76 8.77 0.32
CA GLY A 701 -13.12 8.56 -1.08
C GLY A 701 -13.32 9.87 -1.85
N PHE A 702 -13.76 9.70 -3.09
CA PHE A 702 -13.98 10.78 -4.06
C PHE A 702 -15.45 10.81 -4.47
N THR A 703 -16.04 12.00 -4.52
CA THR A 703 -17.44 12.21 -4.88
C THR A 703 -17.55 13.07 -6.13
N TYR A 704 -18.66 12.92 -6.86
CA TYR A 704 -18.87 13.55 -8.16
C TYR A 704 -20.22 14.28 -8.15
N PRO A 705 -20.37 15.30 -9.02
CA PRO A 705 -21.63 16.01 -9.16
C PRO A 705 -22.77 15.06 -9.54
N ASP A 706 -23.98 15.42 -9.13
CA ASP A 706 -25.19 14.77 -9.60
C ASP A 706 -25.48 15.16 -11.06
N ASP A 707 -26.32 14.36 -11.71
CA ASP A 707 -26.69 14.48 -13.12
C ASP A 707 -28.10 15.09 -13.28
N SER A 708 -28.64 15.76 -12.24
CA SER A 708 -30.01 16.28 -12.23
C SER A 708 -30.31 17.25 -13.37
N ASN A 709 -29.31 17.99 -13.86
CA ASN A 709 -29.47 18.98 -14.93
C ASN A 709 -29.46 18.38 -16.35
N THR A 710 -29.05 17.12 -16.50
CA THR A 710 -28.91 16.45 -17.81
C THR A 710 -29.88 15.29 -17.99
N LEU A 711 -30.49 14.80 -16.91
CA LEU A 711 -31.42 13.69 -16.91
C LEU A 711 -32.83 14.07 -17.42
N SER A 712 -33.39 13.22 -18.28
CA SER A 712 -34.81 13.21 -18.61
C SER A 712 -35.58 12.22 -17.72
N GLY A 713 -36.91 12.34 -17.64
CA GLY A 713 -37.72 11.41 -16.84
C GLY A 713 -37.69 9.95 -17.35
N ASN A 714 -37.38 9.75 -18.62
CA ASN A 714 -37.32 8.40 -19.19
C ASN A 714 -35.99 7.68 -18.87
N ASP A 715 -34.94 8.43 -18.54
CA ASP A 715 -33.63 7.86 -18.27
C ASP A 715 -33.60 7.04 -16.97
N CYS A 716 -32.87 5.94 -17.03
CA CYS A 716 -32.47 5.16 -15.88
C CYS A 716 -31.56 6.00 -14.98
N GLN A 717 -31.87 6.00 -13.68
CA GLN A 717 -31.18 6.83 -12.71
C GLN A 717 -31.23 6.20 -11.31
N LEU A 718 -30.19 6.45 -10.52
CA LEU A 718 -30.20 6.25 -9.08
C LEU A 718 -30.60 7.58 -8.43
N GLN A 719 -31.72 7.57 -7.70
CA GLN A 719 -32.18 8.69 -6.89
C GLN A 719 -31.79 8.44 -5.44
N VAL A 720 -31.18 9.43 -4.79
CA VAL A 720 -30.72 9.33 -3.39
C VAL A 720 -31.29 10.49 -2.58
N GLU A 721 -32.11 10.16 -1.59
CA GLU A 721 -32.57 11.14 -0.62
C GLU A 721 -31.46 11.44 0.39
N THR A 722 -31.17 12.72 0.57
CA THR A 722 -30.19 13.22 1.53
C THR A 722 -30.79 14.33 2.38
N ARG A 723 -30.10 14.72 3.45
CA ARG A 723 -30.48 15.88 4.28
C ARG A 723 -30.65 17.16 3.46
N ASP A 724 -29.82 17.32 2.43
CA ASP A 724 -29.73 18.56 1.66
C ASP A 724 -30.56 18.50 0.36
N GLY A 725 -31.33 17.42 0.16
CA GLY A 725 -32.23 17.24 -0.98
C GLY A 725 -31.99 15.95 -1.76
N LEU A 726 -32.72 15.80 -2.86
CA LEU A 726 -32.64 14.65 -3.75
C LEU A 726 -31.45 14.79 -4.71
N GLN A 727 -30.55 13.80 -4.72
CA GLN A 727 -29.46 13.68 -5.68
C GLN A 727 -29.84 12.66 -6.76
N ARG A 728 -29.49 12.90 -8.02
CA ARG A 728 -29.78 11.97 -9.14
C ARG A 728 -28.53 11.62 -9.92
N PHE A 729 -28.33 10.35 -10.21
CA PHE A 729 -27.16 9.86 -10.94
C PHE A 729 -27.58 9.05 -12.14
N THR A 730 -27.04 9.37 -13.32
CA THR A 730 -27.38 8.66 -14.57
C THR A 730 -26.90 7.22 -14.51
N LEU A 731 -27.76 6.31 -14.94
CA LEU A 731 -27.48 4.90 -15.15
C LEU A 731 -27.72 4.55 -16.63
N ALA A 732 -27.12 3.46 -17.10
CA ALA A 732 -27.34 3.02 -18.47
C ALA A 732 -28.80 2.57 -18.69
N ASN A 733 -29.41 3.05 -19.76
CA ASN A 733 -30.76 2.71 -20.23
C ASN A 733 -30.84 1.28 -20.81
N HIS A 734 -29.69 0.64 -21.04
CA HIS A 734 -29.60 -0.67 -21.68
C HIS A 734 -28.71 -1.63 -20.92
N ARG A 735 -29.05 -2.92 -20.95
CA ARG A 735 -28.15 -3.95 -20.43
C ARG A 735 -26.88 -3.99 -21.27
N ALA A 736 -25.73 -3.89 -20.61
CA ALA A 736 -24.43 -4.07 -21.27
C ALA A 736 -24.24 -5.51 -21.79
N ALA A 737 -24.91 -6.48 -21.15
CA ALA A 737 -24.96 -7.86 -21.60
C ALA A 737 -26.40 -8.39 -21.51
N SER A 738 -26.90 -9.01 -22.57
CA SER A 738 -28.33 -9.37 -22.72
C SER A 738 -28.87 -10.39 -21.71
N THR A 739 -27.99 -11.11 -21.00
CA THR A 739 -28.37 -12.19 -20.08
C THR A 739 -28.32 -11.79 -18.60
N VAL A 740 -27.78 -10.62 -18.27
CA VAL A 740 -27.55 -10.19 -16.89
C VAL A 740 -27.88 -8.72 -16.68
N MET A 741 -28.22 -8.37 -15.44
CA MET A 741 -28.37 -6.99 -14.99
C MET A 741 -27.08 -6.19 -15.14
N ASN A 742 -27.23 -4.87 -15.26
CA ASN A 742 -26.12 -3.96 -15.05
C ASN A 742 -25.81 -3.82 -13.55
N LYS A 743 -24.62 -3.34 -13.25
CA LYS A 743 -24.19 -2.97 -11.91
C LYS A 743 -24.12 -1.45 -11.79
N PHE A 744 -24.49 -0.89 -10.64
CA PHE A 744 -24.25 0.52 -10.31
C PHE A 744 -23.31 0.65 -9.11
N HIS A 745 -22.56 1.75 -9.06
CA HIS A 745 -21.58 2.06 -8.01
C HIS A 745 -21.38 3.58 -7.92
N ILE A 746 -21.90 4.21 -6.86
CA ILE A 746 -21.88 5.67 -6.70
C ILE A 746 -21.43 6.05 -5.29
N ASN A 747 -20.51 7.01 -5.17
CA ASN A 747 -20.11 7.60 -3.89
C ASN A 747 -20.94 8.84 -3.57
N ILE A 748 -21.60 8.83 -2.42
CA ILE A 748 -22.28 9.99 -1.83
C ILE A 748 -21.45 10.48 -0.64
N PRO A 749 -21.26 11.80 -0.44
CA PRO A 749 -20.62 12.30 0.77
C PRO A 749 -21.43 11.90 2.01
N THR A 750 -20.78 11.28 2.99
CA THR A 750 -21.47 10.78 4.21
C THR A 750 -22.10 11.92 5.01
N ASP A 751 -21.51 13.12 4.94
CA ASP A 751 -22.00 14.33 5.62
C ASP A 751 -23.37 14.82 5.11
N LEU A 752 -23.79 14.38 3.91
CA LEU A 752 -25.13 14.62 3.39
C LEU A 752 -26.19 13.73 4.05
N LYS A 753 -25.79 12.73 4.84
CA LYS A 753 -26.67 11.79 5.55
C LYS A 753 -27.69 11.13 4.60
N PRO A 754 -27.24 10.37 3.60
CA PRO A 754 -28.15 9.67 2.69
C PRO A 754 -29.04 8.69 3.46
N SER A 755 -30.35 8.74 3.25
CA SER A 755 -31.36 7.99 4.01
C SER A 755 -32.12 6.97 3.17
N GLN A 756 -32.25 7.20 1.86
CA GLN A 756 -32.96 6.31 0.95
C GLN A 756 -32.31 6.34 -0.43
N ALA A 757 -32.32 5.22 -1.12
CA ALA A 757 -31.94 5.11 -2.53
C ALA A 757 -33.02 4.38 -3.33
N ALA A 758 -33.30 4.85 -4.54
CA ALA A 758 -34.24 4.24 -5.47
C ALA A 758 -33.65 4.18 -6.88
N VAL A 759 -33.77 3.04 -7.55
CA VAL A 759 -33.49 2.92 -8.99
C VAL A 759 -34.78 3.18 -9.74
N VAL A 760 -34.77 4.18 -10.61
CA VAL A 760 -35.89 4.60 -11.43
C VAL A 760 -35.49 4.48 -12.91
N CYS A 761 -36.30 3.80 -13.71
CA CYS A 761 -36.12 3.68 -15.16
C CYS A 761 -37.47 3.89 -15.85
N ASN A 762 -37.53 4.66 -16.94
CA ASN A 762 -38.78 4.97 -17.64
C ASN A 762 -39.87 5.51 -16.69
N ASN A 763 -39.51 6.47 -15.81
CA ASN A 763 -40.37 7.00 -14.74
C ASN A 763 -40.97 5.95 -13.76
N ARG A 764 -40.44 4.72 -13.73
CA ARG A 764 -40.88 3.66 -12.83
C ARG A 764 -39.78 3.31 -11.84
N THR A 765 -40.09 3.35 -10.55
CA THR A 765 -39.22 2.80 -9.51
C THR A 765 -39.19 1.27 -9.62
N ILE A 766 -37.99 0.71 -9.83
CA ILE A 766 -37.77 -0.73 -10.01
C ILE A 766 -37.04 -1.37 -8.83
N ALA A 767 -36.39 -0.58 -7.98
CA ALA A 767 -35.83 -1.01 -6.71
C ALA A 767 -35.76 0.19 -5.75
N GLU A 768 -35.91 -0.05 -4.45
CA GLU A 768 -35.84 0.98 -3.41
C GLU A 768 -35.27 0.39 -2.13
N LYS A 769 -34.50 1.18 -1.37
CA LYS A 769 -33.89 0.75 -0.12
C LYS A 769 -33.66 1.90 0.84
N THR A 770 -34.06 1.72 2.09
CA THR A 770 -33.65 2.57 3.21
C THR A 770 -32.18 2.30 3.55
N LEU A 771 -31.42 3.36 3.75
CA LEU A 771 -29.98 3.31 4.00
C LEU A 771 -29.69 3.47 5.49
N SER A 772 -28.81 2.62 6.02
CA SER A 772 -28.31 2.77 7.38
C SER A 772 -27.35 3.94 7.48
N SER A 773 -27.32 4.59 8.64
CA SER A 773 -26.29 5.59 8.95
C SER A 773 -24.90 4.96 9.01
N ALA A 774 -23.89 5.72 8.56
CA ALA A 774 -22.51 5.30 8.66
C ALA A 774 -22.07 5.08 10.13
N PRO A 775 -21.25 4.06 10.40
CA PRO A 775 -20.63 3.90 11.70
C PRO A 775 -19.56 4.99 11.94
N THR A 776 -19.25 5.26 13.21
CA THR A 776 -18.36 6.36 13.62
C THR A 776 -16.90 5.96 13.83
N ASP A 777 -16.59 4.66 13.79
CA ASP A 777 -15.29 4.07 14.16
C ASP A 777 -14.40 3.72 12.96
N ILE A 778 -14.85 3.98 11.73
CA ILE A 778 -14.03 3.83 10.53
C ILE A 778 -13.04 5.00 10.40
N SER A 779 -11.82 4.69 9.97
CA SER A 779 -10.77 5.70 9.77
C SER A 779 -9.89 5.40 8.56
N PHE A 780 -9.06 6.35 8.17
CA PHE A 780 -8.00 6.11 7.21
C PHE A 780 -6.65 6.50 7.81
N SER A 781 -5.58 6.02 7.19
CA SER A 781 -4.20 6.30 7.58
C SER A 781 -3.37 6.67 6.36
N VAL A 782 -2.40 7.55 6.55
CA VAL A 782 -1.51 8.04 5.49
C VAL A 782 -0.07 7.84 5.93
N TYR A 783 0.74 7.26 5.05
CA TYR A 783 2.16 6.99 5.27
C TYR A 783 2.99 7.63 4.15
N GLY A 784 4.20 8.07 4.51
CA GLY A 784 5.09 8.80 3.59
C GLY A 784 4.72 10.28 3.49
N LYS A 785 4.54 10.78 2.27
CA LYS A 785 4.13 12.16 2.01
C LYS A 785 2.74 12.43 2.60
N ALA A 786 2.59 13.52 3.34
CA ALA A 786 1.31 13.97 3.88
C ALA A 786 0.30 14.31 2.76
N LEU A 787 -0.98 14.43 3.11
CA LEU A 787 -1.99 14.97 2.19
C LEU A 787 -1.76 16.47 2.02
N PRO A 788 -1.94 17.02 0.81
CA PRO A 788 -1.86 18.47 0.63
C PRO A 788 -3.02 19.16 1.37
N ALA A 789 -2.77 20.38 1.86
CA ALA A 789 -3.81 21.23 2.39
C ALA A 789 -4.90 21.51 1.33
N LYS A 790 -6.17 21.48 1.75
CA LYS A 790 -7.28 21.86 0.87
C LYS A 790 -7.22 23.34 0.51
N ALA A 791 -7.88 23.75 -0.58
CA ALA A 791 -7.80 25.13 -1.10
C ALA A 791 -8.02 26.24 -0.06
N ASN A 792 -8.97 26.05 0.87
CA ASN A 792 -9.29 27.01 1.94
C ASN A 792 -8.78 26.53 3.32
N GLU A 793 -7.66 25.82 3.35
CA GLU A 793 -7.07 25.24 4.55
C GLU A 793 -5.57 25.56 4.61
N GLY A 794 -5.04 25.71 5.83
CA GLY A 794 -3.63 25.91 6.08
C GLY A 794 -3.14 24.96 7.15
N CYS A 795 -2.02 24.29 6.87
CA CYS A 795 -1.47 23.23 7.70
C CYS A 795 -0.02 23.54 8.10
N ILE A 796 0.35 23.06 9.29
CA ILE A 796 1.74 22.77 9.64
C ILE A 796 1.91 21.26 9.75
N VAL A 797 3.02 20.75 9.22
CA VAL A 797 3.28 19.31 9.13
C VAL A 797 4.59 19.00 9.86
N SER A 798 4.55 18.06 10.80
CA SER A 798 5.73 17.58 11.50
C SER A 798 6.71 16.93 10.53
N ASN A 799 7.95 17.40 10.48
CA ASN A 799 8.99 16.79 9.64
C ASN A 799 9.39 15.39 10.13
N THR A 800 9.18 15.11 11.41
CA THR A 800 9.53 13.83 12.03
C THR A 800 8.48 12.77 11.76
N THR A 801 7.21 13.12 12.00
CA THR A 801 6.09 12.16 12.01
C THR A 801 5.20 12.23 10.76
N GLY A 802 5.27 13.32 9.99
CA GLY A 802 4.34 13.58 8.88
C GLY A 802 2.92 13.95 9.32
N ALA A 803 2.63 13.96 10.63
CA ALA A 803 1.33 14.36 11.15
C ALA A 803 1.07 15.85 10.90
N GLN A 804 -0.13 16.16 10.41
CA GLN A 804 -0.55 17.49 10.02
C GLN A 804 -1.53 18.09 11.03
N TYR A 805 -1.32 19.36 11.38
CA TYR A 805 -2.30 20.18 12.10
C TYR A 805 -2.81 21.24 11.13
N CYS A 806 -4.07 21.09 10.71
CA CYS A 806 -4.70 21.93 9.72
C CYS A 806 -5.85 22.74 10.32
N LEU A 807 -6.04 23.96 9.81
CA LEU A 807 -7.16 24.83 10.17
C LEU A 807 -7.76 25.41 8.89
N PRO A 808 -9.10 25.54 8.80
CA PRO A 808 -9.73 26.24 7.69
C PRO A 808 -9.48 27.75 7.78
N VAL A 809 -9.56 28.44 6.65
CA VAL A 809 -9.50 29.91 6.57
C VAL A 809 -10.50 30.53 7.54
N GLY A 810 -10.05 31.54 8.30
CA GLY A 810 -10.82 32.22 9.34
C GLY A 810 -10.66 31.61 10.73
N SER A 811 -10.02 30.43 10.84
CA SER A 811 -9.77 29.76 12.13
C SER A 811 -8.38 30.03 12.69
N ARG A 812 -8.24 29.80 14.00
CA ARG A 812 -6.98 29.88 14.74
C ARG A 812 -6.83 28.71 15.71
N SER A 813 -5.59 28.42 16.10
CA SER A 813 -5.32 27.51 17.19
C SER A 813 -5.91 28.04 18.49
N GLY A 814 -5.94 27.18 19.51
CA GLY A 814 -6.14 27.60 20.90
C GLY A 814 -5.04 28.56 21.38
N TYR A 815 -4.92 28.73 22.70
CA TYR A 815 -3.85 29.55 23.26
C TYR A 815 -2.46 29.12 22.76
N SER A 816 -2.24 27.80 22.70
CA SER A 816 -1.06 27.17 22.10
C SER A 816 -1.48 26.12 21.07
N LEU A 817 -0.54 25.71 20.23
CA LEU A 817 -0.65 24.52 19.39
C LEU A 817 -0.79 23.25 20.25
N PRO A 818 -1.37 22.17 19.71
CA PRO A 818 -1.47 20.90 20.42
C PRO A 818 -0.10 20.39 20.89
N ASN A 819 -0.07 19.75 22.07
CA ASN A 819 1.16 19.24 22.70
C ASN A 819 1.98 18.29 21.81
N TRP A 820 1.32 17.58 20.90
CA TRP A 820 2.02 16.64 20.02
C TRP A 820 2.80 17.32 18.90
N ILE A 821 2.48 18.57 18.51
CA ILE A 821 3.18 19.29 17.42
C ILE A 821 3.98 20.50 17.91
N ILE A 822 3.62 21.08 19.06
CA ILE A 822 4.33 22.24 19.60
C ILE A 822 5.80 21.92 19.86
N GLY A 823 6.70 22.79 19.41
CA GLY A 823 8.15 22.60 19.55
C GLY A 823 8.78 21.58 18.60
N GLN A 824 7.98 20.87 17.79
CA GLN A 824 8.52 20.07 16.69
C GLN A 824 8.98 20.98 15.54
N GLU A 825 9.94 20.50 14.78
CA GLU A 825 10.35 21.14 13.53
C GLU A 825 9.33 20.81 12.43
N VAL A 826 8.75 21.84 11.82
CA VAL A 826 7.63 21.72 10.88
C VAL A 826 7.94 22.39 9.54
N HIS A 827 7.17 22.04 8.52
CA HIS A 827 6.99 22.85 7.31
C HIS A 827 5.53 23.32 7.20
N VAL A 828 5.31 24.37 6.43
CA VAL A 828 3.97 24.89 6.14
C VAL A 828 3.48 24.33 4.83
N ASP A 829 2.20 23.95 4.78
CA ASP A 829 1.46 23.70 3.56
C ASP A 829 0.15 24.49 3.60
N ALA A 830 0.07 25.56 2.82
CA ALA A 830 -1.12 26.40 2.70
C ALA A 830 -1.81 26.16 1.35
N GLY A 831 -3.11 25.90 1.40
CA GLY A 831 -3.96 25.78 0.21
C GLY A 831 -3.95 27.04 -0.64
N LEU A 832 -4.37 26.90 -1.90
CA LEU A 832 -4.28 27.96 -2.92
C LEU A 832 -4.90 29.31 -2.48
N ASN A 833 -5.99 29.27 -1.72
CA ASN A 833 -6.72 30.45 -1.23
C ASN A 833 -6.40 30.79 0.23
N ALA A 834 -5.42 30.11 0.82
CA ALA A 834 -5.09 30.21 2.23
C ALA A 834 -3.68 30.76 2.45
N LYS A 835 -3.53 31.49 3.56
CA LYS A 835 -2.27 31.99 4.07
C LYS A 835 -2.16 31.62 5.55
N VAL A 836 -1.04 31.00 5.92
CA VAL A 836 -0.75 30.54 7.28
C VAL A 836 0.04 31.61 8.02
N LEU A 837 -0.46 31.99 9.19
CA LEU A 837 0.19 32.91 10.12
C LEU A 837 0.71 32.11 11.31
N LEU A 838 2.02 32.18 11.57
CA LEU A 838 2.66 31.48 12.69
C LEU A 838 3.30 32.47 13.66
N SER A 839 3.35 32.07 14.93
CA SER A 839 4.13 32.73 15.97
C SER A 839 5.02 31.73 16.71
N ASP A 840 6.24 32.16 17.04
CA ASP A 840 7.16 31.45 17.94
C ASP A 840 6.68 31.49 19.40
N TRP A 841 5.66 32.30 19.70
CA TRP A 841 5.04 32.44 21.01
C TRP A 841 3.59 31.94 21.03
N ASP A 842 3.09 31.73 22.24
CA ASP A 842 1.69 31.41 22.44
C ASP A 842 0.79 32.59 22.06
N ASN A 843 -0.43 32.26 21.62
CA ASN A 843 -1.55 33.16 21.38
C ASN A 843 -1.34 34.24 20.30
N LEU A 844 -0.45 34.02 19.33
CA LEU A 844 -0.06 34.97 18.28
C LEU A 844 0.29 36.35 18.85
N SER A 845 1.08 36.37 19.92
CA SER A 845 1.32 37.55 20.76
C SER A 845 2.47 38.44 20.25
N TYR A 846 2.52 39.68 20.77
CA TYR A 846 3.60 40.66 20.54
C TYR A 846 3.90 41.00 19.07
N ASN A 847 2.94 40.77 18.16
CA ASN A 847 3.13 40.90 16.71
C ASN A 847 4.32 40.09 16.18
N ARG A 848 4.71 39.02 16.88
CA ARG A 848 5.72 38.06 16.44
C ARG A 848 5.09 37.07 15.48
N ILE A 849 4.59 37.59 14.36
CA ILE A 849 3.77 36.84 13.40
C ILE A 849 4.48 36.84 12.05
N GLY A 850 4.77 35.66 11.53
CA GLY A 850 5.27 35.43 10.18
C GLY A 850 4.15 34.96 9.25
N GLU A 851 4.23 35.35 7.98
CA GLU A 851 3.26 34.97 6.95
C GLU A 851 3.86 33.93 5.99
N PHE A 852 3.09 32.89 5.69
CA PHE A 852 3.51 31.77 4.86
C PHE A 852 2.41 31.41 3.87
N VAL A 853 2.75 31.37 2.57
CA VAL A 853 1.84 31.07 1.46
C VAL A 853 2.41 29.91 0.65
N GLY A 854 1.53 29.00 0.20
CA GLY A 854 1.92 27.77 -0.46
C GLY A 854 2.69 26.82 0.47
N SER A 855 3.57 26.01 -0.12
CA SER A 855 4.44 25.09 0.62
C SER A 855 5.75 25.80 0.99
N VAL A 856 6.02 26.01 2.28
CA VAL A 856 7.23 26.67 2.77
C VAL A 856 8.07 25.70 3.59
N GLY A 857 9.30 25.47 3.15
CA GLY A 857 10.22 24.56 3.82
C GLY A 857 10.74 25.14 5.13
N THR A 858 11.06 24.26 6.08
CA THR A 858 11.53 24.63 7.42
C THR A 858 12.70 25.62 7.46
N ASN A 859 13.68 25.47 6.56
CA ASN A 859 14.82 26.39 6.53
C ASN A 859 14.43 27.80 6.09
N GLU A 860 13.41 27.93 5.24
CA GLU A 860 12.84 29.22 4.82
C GLU A 860 12.07 29.89 5.96
N MET A 861 11.66 29.12 6.98
CA MET A 861 10.98 29.61 8.18
C MET A 861 11.94 30.13 9.27
N LYS A 862 13.25 29.85 9.19
CA LYS A 862 14.22 30.18 10.26
C LYS A 862 14.61 31.65 10.33
N LYS A 863 14.38 32.43 9.26
CA LYS A 863 14.73 33.85 9.20
C LYS A 863 13.71 34.64 8.40
N VAL A 864 12.51 34.79 8.98
CA VAL A 864 11.37 35.48 8.34
C VAL A 864 11.10 36.80 9.03
N LYS A 865 10.84 37.85 8.25
CA LYS A 865 10.48 39.16 8.78
C LYS A 865 9.06 39.09 9.36
N ALA A 866 8.94 39.26 10.67
CA ALA A 866 7.69 39.26 11.41
C ALA A 866 6.98 40.63 11.34
N TRP A 867 5.70 40.68 11.70
CA TRP A 867 4.91 41.93 11.75
C TRP A 867 5.49 43.00 12.67
N ASN A 868 6.21 42.61 13.73
CA ASN A 868 6.93 43.54 14.60
C ASN A 868 8.23 44.10 13.99
N GLY A 869 8.55 43.75 12.75
CA GLY A 869 9.72 44.22 12.01
C GLY A 869 11.01 43.43 12.24
N GLN A 870 11.05 42.48 13.18
CA GLN A 870 12.22 41.64 13.46
C GLN A 870 12.27 40.40 12.55
N TYR A 871 13.47 39.89 12.30
CA TYR A 871 13.65 38.58 11.66
C TYR A 871 13.65 37.48 12.73
N LEU A 872 12.68 36.58 12.66
CA LEU A 872 12.43 35.53 13.66
C LEU A 872 12.46 34.13 13.04
N ASP A 873 12.58 33.13 13.90
CA ASP A 873 12.52 31.71 13.56
C ASP A 873 11.13 31.16 13.89
N PHE A 874 10.43 30.70 12.85
CA PHE A 874 9.11 30.08 12.97
C PHE A 874 9.13 28.57 12.71
N SER A 875 10.31 27.95 12.57
CA SER A 875 10.45 26.52 12.29
C SER A 875 9.89 25.61 13.39
N ARG A 876 9.68 26.16 14.60
CA ARG A 876 9.07 25.51 15.76
C ARG A 876 7.97 26.40 16.36
N PRO A 877 6.83 26.55 15.67
CA PRO A 877 5.81 27.48 16.08
C PRO A 877 5.11 27.04 17.36
N ARG A 878 4.49 28.00 18.04
CA ARG A 878 3.68 27.80 19.25
C ARG A 878 2.20 28.15 19.06
N SER A 879 1.86 28.97 18.08
CA SER A 879 0.46 29.27 17.75
C SER A 879 0.28 29.56 16.26
N MET A 880 -0.94 29.34 15.76
CA MET A 880 -1.26 29.39 14.33
C MET A 880 -2.61 30.06 14.07
N ARG A 881 -2.72 30.76 12.94
CA ARG A 881 -3.99 31.24 12.35
C ARG A 881 -3.95 31.04 10.84
N VAL A 882 -5.09 30.76 10.24
CA VAL A 882 -5.22 30.67 8.77
C VAL A 882 -6.16 31.77 8.31
N VAL A 883 -5.70 32.57 7.34
CA VAL A 883 -6.45 33.67 6.74
C VAL A 883 -6.57 33.47 5.23
N SER A 884 -7.48 34.19 4.58
CA SER A 884 -7.55 34.18 3.12
C SER A 884 -6.25 34.76 2.56
N ASN A 885 -5.72 34.12 1.52
CA ASN A 885 -4.61 34.66 0.74
C ASN A 885 -5.07 35.85 -0.10
#